data_AF-A0A662DGH7-F1
#
_entry.id   AF-A0A662DGH7-F1
#
_cell.length_a   1.000
_cell.length_b   1.000
_cell.length_c   1.000
_cell.angle_alpha   90.00
_cell.angle_beta   90.00
_cell.angle_gamma   90.00
#
_symmetry.space_group_name_H-M   'P 1'
#
loop_
_entity.id
_entity.type
_entity.pdbx_description
1 polymer ?
#
loop_
_entity_poly.entity_id
_entity_poly.type
_entity_poly.pdbx_seq_one_letter_code
_entity_poly.pdbx_strand_id
1 'polypeptide(L)'
;MKEKKDRDYSYYLDTDLSKIDPDVDLVIDFERVRQLQKIILIPSESICPRPVREALASPFTSLYAEGYPSPRMSEENDEKVLLDFDYQLAYYRRYSDRRFYKGVEFADFVESLAQRRIAKCFATDKVSADKIFVNVQPLSGAAANNAVYAAFLKPGDTIMGMHLSHGGHLTHGSEFNRSGKYYRAVSYEADPVTGKLNYDAIKELALEHQPRIVIAGYSAYPWSVDWKKFREIADSVGALLFADIAHVAGLVVAGVYPNPVGFADVITFTTHKTLCGPRGAVILTTDREKAKLIDEAVFPGEQGGPHINKIAAIATTFKITQTEEFKKLQEKIVENAKALASSLEKKGLKMAYGGTDTHLLLVDLNAIKTRTGFPLKGEIAARILDLCGLVVNKNTIPGDETAAEASGIRLGTPWVTQRGFEKEDMEKIAELVHRVLVNIQPFMYKGLTGDLPRGKINLEIIEEVKKQVRELIQEKEGEVEDKRKIFEFVSYQEQSSSSKQETGTEKISNMEILRVSGERAKPFLQEVSTANIAELKPGDVTPSFLLDAEGKLIADVSILRLPPDEKGKDYYLVATTSSSIQKVKCWLEGLSDGYIIFDPQDIFAKIQGPVVVEQVKEGKEEILRKMEGKLKTNPENPKLKDRLRLKQEAEIDGLSLYKDFPSWFDLSKPYFIGQHLFIQNISLKVEKKKFHYAGKEKIKKSFLHTEHLKLGAKFTRFAGWEMPLYYTGIAEEHRAVRERAGIFDVTHMGVLEVSGKGAADFLDVACTNYVRWIKPGQSQYSFLLDPEGNVIDDIMVYCRSGEKYMIVCNAANQEKVLSWLKAVASKKYIIDKNYPAREVKASVNIKNLKDASAQDERKIDIALQGPASGFILKKLVDENLWENIKRLEKNEFVEGELAGKNTIISRTGYTGEDMGFEFYLHPEDASIIWNLILEKGREFEVKPCGLGARDSLRVEAGLPLHGHELAGRHQINPIEAGYGAFVKFHKPFFIGREALLKKEKKREKKIIRFRLKSSYGRMIRSEDPVVDKQGRYIGRVTSCALAKDFQVGLAFVDERIQEGEEIAIFPLPRGRFQEKSAENLSEGDRTVLPQEAIVLPRFPEKIDEEKSPCIPGT
;
A
#
# COMPACT_ATOMS: atom_id res chain seq x y z
N MET A 1 -46.85 -30.55 -9.14
CA MET A 1 -47.25 -30.11 -7.78
C MET A 1 -46.04 -29.49 -7.10
N LYS A 2 -46.09 -28.18 -6.82
CA LYS A 2 -45.08 -27.44 -6.05
C LYS A 2 -45.43 -27.60 -4.57
N GLU A 3 -44.70 -28.42 -3.83
CA GLU A 3 -44.69 -28.28 -2.36
C GLU A 3 -43.74 -27.15 -2.01
N LYS A 4 -44.30 -25.98 -1.68
CA LYS A 4 -43.62 -25.02 -0.81
C LYS A 4 -43.48 -25.70 0.55
N LYS A 5 -42.31 -26.30 0.84
CA LYS A 5 -41.90 -26.49 2.23
C LYS A 5 -41.61 -25.10 2.77
N ASP A 6 -42.54 -24.54 3.54
CA ASP A 6 -42.21 -23.51 4.51
C ASP A 6 -41.05 -24.07 5.33
N ARG A 7 -39.83 -23.55 5.13
CA ARG A 7 -38.70 -23.93 5.98
C ARG A 7 -39.02 -23.35 7.34
N ASP A 8 -39.39 -24.23 8.27
CA ASP A 8 -39.58 -23.89 9.67
C ASP A 8 -38.35 -23.14 10.18
N TYR A 9 -38.56 -22.02 10.88
CA TYR A 9 -37.47 -21.23 11.45
C TYR A 9 -36.61 -22.05 12.42
N SER A 10 -37.16 -23.14 12.99
CA SER A 10 -36.42 -24.12 13.78
C SER A 10 -35.20 -24.70 13.04
N TYR A 11 -35.26 -24.79 11.71
CA TYR A 11 -34.13 -25.21 10.89
C TYR A 11 -32.89 -24.36 11.14
N TYR A 12 -33.03 -23.04 11.34
CA TYR A 12 -31.87 -22.16 11.59
C TYR A 12 -31.33 -22.25 13.01
N LEU A 13 -32.05 -22.85 13.95
CA LEU A 13 -31.63 -22.97 15.35
C LEU A 13 -30.74 -24.20 15.58
N ASP A 14 -31.00 -25.30 14.84
CA ASP A 14 -30.39 -26.61 15.11
C ASP A 14 -29.50 -27.14 13.96
N THR A 15 -29.26 -26.34 12.92
CA THR A 15 -28.47 -26.75 11.74
C THR A 15 -27.03 -26.27 11.80
N ASP A 16 -26.08 -27.14 11.43
CA ASP A 16 -24.65 -26.82 11.35
C ASP A 16 -24.32 -25.70 10.35
N LEU A 17 -23.26 -24.94 10.67
CA LEU A 17 -22.75 -23.85 9.83
C LEU A 17 -22.55 -24.27 8.37
N SER A 18 -21.93 -25.43 8.13
CA SER A 18 -21.65 -25.95 6.77
C SER A 18 -22.90 -26.13 5.88
N LYS A 19 -24.11 -26.22 6.49
CA LYS A 19 -25.38 -26.32 5.76
C LYS A 19 -26.08 -24.97 5.60
N ILE A 20 -25.80 -23.99 6.47
CA ILE A 20 -26.36 -22.64 6.43
C ILE A 20 -25.50 -21.73 5.56
N ASP A 21 -24.20 -21.73 5.80
CA ASP A 21 -23.20 -20.88 5.15
C ASP A 21 -21.91 -21.68 4.87
N PRO A 22 -21.89 -22.48 3.77
CA PRO A 22 -20.72 -23.26 3.38
C PRO A 22 -19.51 -22.40 3.00
N ASP A 23 -19.72 -21.13 2.62
CA ASP A 23 -18.63 -20.23 2.24
C ASP A 23 -17.84 -19.79 3.48
N VAL A 24 -18.53 -19.45 4.57
CA VAL A 24 -17.86 -19.14 5.86
C VAL A 24 -17.18 -20.38 6.45
N ASP A 25 -17.81 -21.56 6.36
CA ASP A 25 -17.20 -22.82 6.79
C ASP A 25 -15.88 -23.10 6.05
N LEU A 26 -15.87 -22.90 4.73
CA LEU A 26 -14.67 -23.04 3.90
C LEU A 26 -13.57 -22.03 4.28
N VAL A 27 -13.92 -20.77 4.58
CA VAL A 27 -12.95 -19.75 5.01
C VAL A 27 -12.33 -20.09 6.38
N ILE A 28 -13.14 -20.63 7.30
CA ILE A 28 -12.65 -21.13 8.61
C ILE A 28 -11.65 -22.27 8.39
N ASP A 29 -11.93 -23.18 7.44
CA ASP A 29 -11.02 -24.26 7.10
C ASP A 29 -9.71 -23.74 6.47
N PHE A 30 -9.75 -22.71 5.61
CA PHE A 30 -8.53 -22.07 5.09
C PHE A 30 -7.66 -21.45 6.20
N GLU A 31 -8.27 -20.77 7.18
CA GLU A 31 -7.52 -20.22 8.31
C GLU A 31 -6.94 -21.31 9.20
N ARG A 32 -7.68 -22.40 9.45
CA ARG A 32 -7.17 -23.56 10.19
C ARG A 32 -5.93 -24.13 9.50
N VAL A 33 -5.97 -24.31 8.18
CA VAL A 33 -4.82 -24.79 7.42
C VAL A 33 -3.65 -23.81 7.52
N ARG A 34 -3.88 -22.50 7.37
CA ARG A 34 -2.82 -21.48 7.49
C ARG A 34 -2.10 -21.56 8.83
N GLN A 35 -2.86 -21.67 9.93
CA GLN A 35 -2.33 -21.78 11.29
C GLN A 35 -1.47 -23.03 11.49
N LEU A 36 -1.83 -24.13 10.83
CA LEU A 36 -1.12 -25.41 10.92
C LEU A 36 0.15 -25.44 10.06
N GLN A 37 0.10 -24.85 8.85
CA GLN A 37 1.18 -24.88 7.86
C GLN A 37 2.23 -23.77 8.01
N LYS A 38 2.05 -22.82 8.94
CA LYS A 38 3.00 -21.73 9.18
C LYS A 38 3.57 -21.75 10.61
N ILE A 39 4.79 -21.24 10.75
CA ILE A 39 5.40 -20.94 12.06
C ILE A 39 5.04 -19.49 12.40
N ILE A 40 4.13 -19.33 13.35
CA ILE A 40 3.64 -18.01 13.78
C ILE A 40 4.49 -17.49 14.93
N LEU A 41 5.13 -16.35 14.73
CA LEU A 41 6.02 -15.68 15.68
C LEU A 41 5.48 -14.30 16.08
N ILE A 42 4.17 -14.05 15.96
CA ILE A 42 3.56 -12.81 16.43
C ILE A 42 3.41 -12.88 17.96
N PRO A 43 4.05 -12.00 18.76
CA PRO A 43 4.08 -12.13 20.23
C PRO A 43 2.74 -11.86 20.92
N SER A 44 1.77 -11.30 20.19
CA SER A 44 0.41 -11.06 20.67
C SER A 44 -0.57 -12.16 20.26
N GLU A 45 -0.12 -13.17 19.52
CA GLU A 45 -0.95 -14.31 19.12
C GLU A 45 -0.62 -15.54 19.97
N SER A 46 -1.67 -16.33 20.22
CA SER A 46 -1.61 -17.60 20.93
C SER A 46 -2.76 -18.49 20.44
N ILE A 47 -2.66 -19.79 20.72
CA ILE A 47 -3.71 -20.76 20.46
C ILE A 47 -4.69 -20.75 21.65
N CYS A 48 -5.97 -20.48 21.37
CA CYS A 48 -7.02 -20.54 22.38
C CYS A 48 -7.45 -22.01 22.62
N PRO A 49 -7.30 -22.55 23.85
CA PRO A 49 -7.63 -23.95 24.14
C PRO A 49 -9.07 -24.32 23.78
N ARG A 50 -9.28 -25.55 23.32
CA ARG A 50 -10.61 -26.06 22.93
C ARG A 50 -11.69 -25.86 24.02
N PRO A 51 -11.46 -26.18 25.32
CA PRO A 51 -12.47 -25.93 26.36
C PRO A 51 -12.87 -24.46 26.51
N VAL A 52 -11.94 -23.53 26.23
CA VAL A 52 -12.21 -22.09 26.25
C VAL A 52 -13.09 -21.68 25.07
N ARG A 53 -12.85 -22.25 23.88
CA ARG A 53 -13.70 -22.04 22.69
C ARG A 53 -15.10 -22.63 22.87
N GLU A 54 -15.22 -23.79 23.52
CA GLU A 54 -16.51 -24.40 23.87
C GLU A 54 -17.32 -23.50 24.82
N ALA A 55 -16.69 -22.95 25.85
CA ALA A 55 -17.34 -21.97 26.73
C ALA A 55 -17.76 -20.69 25.99
N LEU A 56 -16.95 -20.22 25.03
CA LEU A 56 -17.25 -19.02 24.23
C LEU A 56 -18.45 -19.21 23.29
N ALA A 57 -18.65 -20.42 22.77
CA ALA A 57 -19.78 -20.78 21.90
C ALA A 57 -21.04 -21.22 22.67
N SER A 58 -21.07 -21.07 24.00
CA SER A 58 -22.17 -21.52 24.85
C SER A 58 -23.44 -20.66 24.70
N PRO A 59 -24.61 -21.14 25.18
CA PRO A 59 -25.88 -20.39 25.16
C PRO A 59 -25.85 -19.02 25.87
N PHE A 60 -24.82 -18.74 26.67
CA PHE A 60 -24.63 -17.41 27.28
C PHE A 60 -24.51 -16.27 26.25
N THR A 61 -24.28 -16.57 24.97
CA THR A 61 -24.27 -15.56 23.90
C THR A 61 -25.62 -14.87 23.70
N SER A 62 -26.73 -15.49 24.13
CA SER A 62 -28.09 -14.98 23.97
C SER A 62 -28.59 -14.19 25.18
N LEU A 63 -27.77 -14.08 26.25
CA LEU A 63 -28.19 -13.50 27.52
C LEU A 63 -27.83 -12.01 27.61
N TYR A 64 -28.78 -11.19 28.07
CA TYR A 64 -28.56 -9.78 28.37
C TYR A 64 -28.55 -9.57 29.89
N ALA A 65 -27.39 -9.23 30.46
CA ALA A 65 -27.18 -9.20 31.91
C ALA A 65 -26.51 -7.89 32.39
N GLU A 66 -27.07 -6.74 32.02
CA GLU A 66 -26.57 -5.42 32.46
C GLU A 66 -26.53 -5.29 33.99
N GLY A 67 -25.51 -4.62 34.50
CA GLY A 67 -25.16 -4.55 35.92
C GLY A 67 -24.10 -5.56 36.32
N TYR A 68 -24.01 -5.83 37.63
CA TYR A 68 -22.95 -6.65 38.24
C TYR A 68 -23.53 -7.66 39.24
N PRO A 69 -22.82 -8.76 39.53
CA PRO A 69 -23.19 -9.66 40.61
C PRO A 69 -23.13 -8.96 41.98
N SER A 70 -23.74 -9.58 43.00
CA SER A 70 -23.65 -9.06 44.37
C SER A 70 -22.22 -9.18 44.93
N PRO A 71 -21.72 -8.20 45.71
CA PRO A 71 -20.41 -8.28 46.37
C PRO A 71 -20.20 -9.55 47.19
N ARG A 72 -21.26 -10.07 47.82
CA ARG A 72 -21.25 -11.35 48.54
C ARG A 72 -20.75 -12.51 47.65
N MET A 73 -21.22 -12.57 46.41
CA MET A 73 -20.82 -13.63 45.47
C MET A 73 -19.43 -13.38 44.87
N SER A 74 -19.14 -12.13 44.50
CA SER A 74 -17.90 -11.78 43.79
C SER A 74 -16.67 -11.60 44.69
N GLU A 75 -16.86 -11.36 45.99
CA GLU A 75 -15.78 -10.97 46.92
C GLU A 75 -15.71 -11.84 48.19
N GLU A 76 -16.85 -12.11 48.83
CA GLU A 76 -16.91 -12.77 50.15
C GLU A 76 -16.88 -14.30 50.06
N ASN A 77 -17.63 -14.89 49.12
CA ASN A 77 -17.71 -16.35 48.98
C ASN A 77 -16.40 -16.95 48.42
N ASP A 78 -15.96 -18.07 48.98
CA ASP A 78 -14.98 -18.90 48.30
C ASP A 78 -15.62 -19.67 47.11
N GLU A 79 -14.79 -20.27 46.26
CA GLU A 79 -15.28 -20.99 45.08
C GLU A 79 -16.21 -22.16 45.44
N LYS A 80 -16.06 -22.80 46.62
CA LYS A 80 -16.94 -23.90 47.03
C LYS A 80 -18.33 -23.39 47.41
N VAL A 81 -18.41 -22.32 48.20
CA VAL A 81 -19.67 -21.68 48.58
C VAL A 81 -20.35 -21.04 47.37
N LEU A 82 -19.58 -20.50 46.42
CA LEU A 82 -20.11 -19.95 45.17
C LEU A 82 -20.77 -21.04 44.30
N LEU A 83 -20.23 -22.26 44.31
CA LEU A 83 -20.75 -23.39 43.53
C LEU A 83 -21.83 -24.21 44.25
N ASP A 84 -22.24 -23.82 45.47
CA ASP A 84 -23.47 -24.33 46.08
C ASP A 84 -24.68 -23.65 45.40
N PHE A 85 -25.03 -24.16 44.22
CA PHE A 85 -26.08 -23.58 43.38
C PHE A 85 -27.42 -23.49 44.11
N ASP A 86 -27.78 -24.49 44.91
CA ASP A 86 -29.06 -24.50 45.63
C ASP A 86 -29.12 -23.37 46.66
N TYR A 87 -28.08 -23.21 47.47
CA TYR A 87 -27.98 -22.11 48.44
C TYR A 87 -27.98 -20.74 47.74
N GLN A 88 -27.18 -20.58 46.69
CA GLN A 88 -27.05 -19.31 45.98
C GLN A 88 -28.35 -18.93 45.24
N LEU A 89 -29.02 -19.88 44.59
CA LEU A 89 -30.30 -19.66 43.92
C LEU A 89 -31.44 -19.40 44.92
N ALA A 90 -31.43 -20.03 46.09
CA ALA A 90 -32.36 -19.70 47.17
C ALA A 90 -32.16 -18.26 47.65
N TYR A 91 -30.91 -17.84 47.85
CA TYR A 91 -30.56 -16.47 48.23
C TYR A 91 -30.96 -15.46 47.15
N TYR A 92 -30.61 -15.73 45.89
CA TYR A 92 -30.95 -14.89 44.72
C TYR A 92 -32.46 -14.66 44.63
N ARG A 93 -33.26 -15.73 44.74
CA ARG A 93 -34.73 -15.65 44.72
C ARG A 93 -35.30 -14.84 45.87
N ARG A 94 -34.65 -14.85 47.03
CA ARG A 94 -35.12 -14.15 48.24
C ARG A 94 -34.75 -12.67 48.26
N TYR A 95 -33.53 -12.33 47.84
CA TYR A 95 -32.95 -11.01 48.06
C TYR A 95 -32.67 -10.22 46.76
N SER A 96 -32.93 -10.81 45.59
CA SER A 96 -32.68 -10.22 44.26
C SER A 96 -31.17 -9.96 44.00
N ASP A 97 -30.84 -9.50 42.79
CA ASP A 97 -29.51 -9.06 42.36
C ASP A 97 -29.44 -7.57 42.00
N ARG A 98 -28.25 -7.11 41.62
CA ARG A 98 -27.96 -5.74 41.13
C ARG A 98 -28.08 -5.62 39.60
N ARG A 99 -28.64 -6.62 38.92
CA ARG A 99 -28.80 -6.62 37.46
C ARG A 99 -30.06 -5.85 37.06
N PHE A 100 -30.00 -5.20 35.90
CA PHE A 100 -31.12 -4.44 35.33
C PHE A 100 -32.20 -5.37 34.75
N TYR A 101 -31.79 -6.53 34.22
CA TYR A 101 -32.68 -7.57 33.69
C TYR A 101 -32.76 -8.74 34.68
N LYS A 102 -33.86 -9.51 34.63
CA LYS A 102 -34.11 -10.68 35.48
C LYS A 102 -34.12 -11.97 34.65
N GLY A 103 -33.97 -13.13 35.30
CA GLY A 103 -33.75 -14.41 34.62
C GLY A 103 -32.29 -14.61 34.19
N VAL A 104 -31.38 -13.99 34.93
CA VAL A 104 -29.93 -13.96 34.64
C VAL A 104 -29.13 -14.61 35.77
N GLU A 105 -29.76 -15.40 36.62
CA GLU A 105 -29.16 -15.98 37.82
C GLU A 105 -27.83 -16.70 37.53
N PHE A 106 -27.72 -17.40 36.40
CA PHE A 106 -26.50 -18.12 36.00
C PHE A 106 -25.36 -17.21 35.52
N ALA A 107 -25.65 -15.98 35.08
CA ALA A 107 -24.62 -15.00 34.72
C ALA A 107 -23.79 -14.60 35.93
N ASP A 108 -24.43 -14.41 37.09
CA ASP A 108 -23.77 -14.01 38.33
C ASP A 108 -22.76 -15.05 38.82
N PHE A 109 -23.06 -16.35 38.67
CA PHE A 109 -22.12 -17.41 39.00
C PHE A 109 -20.87 -17.35 38.11
N VAL A 110 -21.06 -17.27 36.80
CA VAL A 110 -19.94 -17.30 35.85
C VAL A 110 -19.06 -16.06 35.99
N GLU A 111 -19.67 -14.89 36.18
CA GLU A 111 -18.95 -13.64 36.38
C GLU A 111 -18.18 -13.63 37.70
N SER A 112 -18.84 -14.01 38.80
CA SER A 112 -18.19 -14.12 40.11
C SER A 112 -17.07 -15.16 40.09
N LEU A 113 -17.26 -16.28 39.40
CA LEU A 113 -16.25 -17.33 39.27
C LEU A 113 -15.01 -16.84 38.51
N ALA A 114 -15.21 -16.07 37.43
CA ALA A 114 -14.11 -15.43 36.73
C ALA A 114 -13.34 -14.48 37.67
N GLN A 115 -14.06 -13.58 38.36
CA GLN A 115 -13.48 -12.60 39.28
C GLN A 115 -12.65 -13.27 40.39
N ARG A 116 -13.19 -14.29 41.05
CA ARG A 116 -12.50 -15.02 42.14
C ARG A 116 -11.26 -15.76 41.66
N ARG A 117 -11.33 -16.44 40.51
CA ARG A 117 -10.17 -17.15 39.94
C ARG A 117 -9.06 -16.18 39.53
N ILE A 118 -9.40 -15.03 38.96
CA ILE A 118 -8.45 -13.98 38.61
C ILE A 118 -7.80 -13.42 39.88
N ALA A 119 -8.59 -13.00 40.86
CA ALA A 119 -8.09 -12.46 42.13
C ALA A 119 -7.10 -13.43 42.81
N LYS A 120 -7.43 -14.74 42.81
CA LYS A 120 -6.54 -15.78 43.34
C LYS A 120 -5.22 -15.89 42.57
N CYS A 121 -5.24 -15.81 41.23
CA CYS A 121 -4.03 -15.93 40.41
C CYS A 121 -3.09 -14.72 40.54
N PHE A 122 -3.62 -13.54 40.87
CA PHE A 122 -2.85 -12.30 41.00
C PHE A 122 -2.46 -11.97 42.45
N ALA A 123 -2.96 -12.73 43.43
CA ALA A 123 -2.60 -12.58 44.83
C ALA A 123 -1.08 -12.70 45.03
N THR A 124 -0.58 -11.97 46.02
CA THR A 124 0.83 -11.96 46.41
C THR A 124 0.93 -12.18 47.92
N ASP A 125 2.15 -12.39 48.43
CA ASP A 125 2.38 -12.48 49.87
C ASP A 125 1.94 -11.22 50.65
N LYS A 126 1.82 -10.08 49.95
CA LYS A 126 1.42 -8.79 50.54
C LYS A 126 -0.06 -8.46 50.35
N VAL A 127 -0.68 -8.96 49.29
CA VAL A 127 -2.06 -8.67 48.92
C VAL A 127 -2.79 -9.97 48.66
N SER A 128 -3.68 -10.33 49.58
CA SER A 128 -4.53 -11.51 49.49
C SER A 128 -5.64 -11.32 48.44
N ALA A 129 -6.18 -12.43 47.93
CA ALA A 129 -7.17 -12.42 46.85
C ALA A 129 -8.46 -11.66 47.20
N ASP A 130 -8.87 -11.64 48.47
CA ASP A 130 -10.02 -10.87 48.97
C ASP A 130 -9.85 -9.35 48.86
N LYS A 131 -8.60 -8.87 48.70
CA LYS A 131 -8.28 -7.45 48.53
C LYS A 131 -8.07 -7.06 47.06
N ILE A 132 -8.37 -7.94 46.11
CA ILE A 132 -8.23 -7.69 44.68
C ILE A 132 -9.62 -7.64 44.06
N PHE A 133 -10.03 -6.43 43.65
CA PHE A 133 -11.29 -6.19 42.97
C PHE A 133 -11.09 -6.35 41.46
N VAL A 134 -12.00 -7.07 40.81
CA VAL A 134 -11.84 -7.51 39.42
C VAL A 134 -13.07 -7.13 38.60
N ASN A 135 -12.88 -6.38 37.52
CA ASN A 135 -13.89 -6.19 36.49
C ASN A 135 -13.50 -6.97 35.23
N VAL A 136 -14.35 -7.91 34.81
CA VAL A 136 -14.13 -8.83 33.67
C VAL A 136 -14.98 -8.49 32.44
N GLN A 137 -15.75 -7.41 32.50
CA GLN A 137 -16.67 -7.03 31.45
C GLN A 137 -16.04 -6.34 30.23
N PRO A 138 -14.89 -5.62 30.30
CA PRO A 138 -14.33 -4.93 29.14
C PRO A 138 -14.21 -5.80 27.89
N LEU A 139 -14.69 -5.28 26.75
CA LEU A 139 -14.74 -6.01 25.49
C LEU A 139 -13.34 -6.36 24.95
N SER A 140 -12.35 -5.50 25.17
CA SER A 140 -10.95 -5.70 24.79
C SER A 140 -10.04 -4.72 25.53
N GLY A 141 -8.73 -4.80 25.32
CA GLY A 141 -7.74 -4.01 26.05
C GLY A 141 -7.92 -2.50 25.88
N ALA A 142 -8.25 -2.03 24.66
CA ALA A 142 -8.52 -0.61 24.44
C ALA A 142 -9.77 -0.11 25.16
N ALA A 143 -10.83 -0.93 25.24
CA ALA A 143 -12.03 -0.60 26.02
C ALA A 143 -11.72 -0.54 27.51
N ALA A 144 -10.91 -1.48 28.02
CA ALA A 144 -10.45 -1.46 29.41
C ALA A 144 -9.67 -0.18 29.73
N ASN A 145 -8.69 0.17 28.90
CA ASN A 145 -7.87 1.38 29.12
C ASN A 145 -8.71 2.66 29.02
N ASN A 146 -9.68 2.73 28.10
CA ASN A 146 -10.60 3.87 28.02
C ASN A 146 -11.48 4.00 29.26
N ALA A 147 -11.99 2.89 29.82
CA ALA A 147 -12.75 2.92 31.06
C ALA A 147 -11.91 3.44 32.24
N VAL A 148 -10.62 3.09 32.30
CA VAL A 148 -9.69 3.68 33.29
C VAL A 148 -9.59 5.19 33.09
N TYR A 149 -9.42 5.67 31.87
CA TYR A 149 -9.35 7.11 31.61
C TYR A 149 -10.66 7.83 31.93
N ALA A 150 -11.81 7.24 31.57
CA ALA A 150 -13.12 7.79 31.89
C ALA A 150 -13.37 7.85 33.41
N ALA A 151 -12.87 6.88 34.18
CA ALA A 151 -13.00 6.85 35.63
C ALA A 151 -12.15 7.93 36.33
N PHE A 152 -10.97 8.25 35.82
CA PHE A 152 -9.96 9.01 36.57
C PHE A 152 -9.49 10.33 35.93
N LEU A 153 -9.86 10.61 34.67
CA LEU A 153 -9.39 11.80 33.94
C LEU A 153 -10.54 12.65 33.42
N LYS A 154 -10.23 13.93 33.22
CA LYS A 154 -11.02 14.87 32.42
C LYS A 154 -10.27 15.21 31.13
N PRO A 155 -10.96 15.54 30.03
CA PRO A 155 -10.28 16.05 28.83
C PRO A 155 -9.36 17.23 29.16
N GLY A 156 -8.15 17.21 28.61
CA GLY A 156 -7.08 18.17 28.90
C GLY A 156 -6.14 17.78 30.05
N ASP A 157 -6.50 16.80 30.89
CA ASP A 157 -5.56 16.25 31.88
C ASP A 157 -4.32 15.66 31.19
N THR A 158 -3.19 15.63 31.91
CA THR A 158 -1.92 15.12 31.39
C THR A 158 -1.76 13.63 31.72
N ILE A 159 -1.40 12.83 30.73
CA ILE A 159 -1.00 11.42 30.89
C ILE A 159 0.44 11.24 30.45
N MET A 160 1.15 10.33 31.10
CA MET A 160 2.53 10.00 30.74
C MET A 160 2.67 8.51 30.45
N GLY A 161 3.08 8.14 29.23
CA GLY A 161 3.23 6.75 28.79
C GLY A 161 4.49 6.55 27.95
N MET A 162 4.77 5.31 27.53
CA MET A 162 5.91 5.07 26.65
C MET A 162 5.58 5.52 25.22
N HIS A 163 6.54 6.16 24.55
CA HIS A 163 6.39 6.55 23.16
C HIS A 163 6.08 5.34 22.25
N LEU A 164 5.20 5.51 21.26
CA LEU A 164 4.76 4.42 20.38
C LEU A 164 5.93 3.82 19.59
N SER A 165 6.86 4.64 19.08
CA SER A 165 8.01 4.15 18.32
C SER A 165 9.02 3.36 19.16
N HIS A 166 9.00 3.52 20.49
CA HIS A 166 9.87 2.82 21.44
C HIS A 166 9.17 1.64 22.14
N GLY A 167 7.96 1.26 21.69
CA GLY A 167 7.29 0.05 22.14
C GLY A 167 6.05 0.26 23.01
N GLY A 168 5.61 1.52 23.19
CA GLY A 168 4.30 1.85 23.77
C GLY A 168 3.12 1.28 22.96
N HIS A 169 1.91 1.43 23.49
CA HIS A 169 0.68 1.05 22.79
C HIS A 169 -0.10 2.29 22.35
N LEU A 170 -0.92 2.16 21.30
CA LEU A 170 -1.77 3.25 20.78
C LEU A 170 -2.61 3.93 21.88
N THR A 171 -3.06 3.18 22.88
CA THR A 171 -3.93 3.70 23.95
C THR A 171 -3.17 4.43 25.05
N HIS A 172 -1.86 4.64 24.93
CA HIS A 172 -1.02 5.27 25.96
C HIS A 172 -0.64 6.71 25.62
N GLY A 173 -1.49 7.41 24.86
CA GLY A 173 -1.27 8.81 24.47
C GLY A 173 -0.91 9.05 23.00
N SER A 174 -1.08 8.06 22.11
CA SER A 174 -0.85 8.28 20.68
C SER A 174 -1.88 9.26 20.10
N GLU A 175 -1.42 10.21 19.30
CA GLU A 175 -2.26 11.20 18.58
C GLU A 175 -3.35 10.58 17.71
N PHE A 176 -3.15 9.34 17.26
CA PHE A 176 -4.13 8.60 16.46
C PHE A 176 -5.27 7.99 17.29
N ASN A 177 -5.12 7.92 18.62
CA ASN A 177 -6.07 7.31 19.54
C ASN A 177 -6.78 8.36 20.41
N ARG A 178 -7.95 8.02 20.97
CA ARG A 178 -8.68 8.88 21.94
C ARG A 178 -7.77 9.39 23.07
N SER A 179 -6.85 8.56 23.56
CA SER A 179 -5.90 8.94 24.61
C SER A 179 -5.01 10.13 24.24
N GLY A 180 -4.50 10.22 23.00
CA GLY A 180 -3.74 11.40 22.55
C GLY A 180 -4.61 12.54 22.02
N LYS A 181 -5.87 12.27 21.64
CA LYS A 181 -6.82 13.30 21.18
C LYS A 181 -7.46 14.09 22.33
N TYR A 182 -7.73 13.43 23.46
CA TYR A 182 -8.48 14.04 24.57
C TYR A 182 -7.61 14.46 25.75
N TYR A 183 -6.42 13.88 25.91
CA TYR A 183 -5.52 14.18 27.01
C TYR A 183 -4.20 14.74 26.48
N ARG A 184 -3.51 15.53 27.30
CA ARG A 184 -2.16 15.98 26.98
C ARG A 184 -1.20 14.81 27.20
N ALA A 185 -0.74 14.20 26.11
CA ALA A 185 0.21 13.10 26.19
C ALA A 185 1.65 13.60 26.36
N VAL A 186 2.34 13.04 27.33
CA VAL A 186 3.80 13.13 27.52
C VAL A 186 4.37 11.75 27.34
N SER A 187 5.45 11.61 26.58
CA SER A 187 6.05 10.31 26.32
C SER A 187 7.43 10.18 26.96
N TYR A 188 7.67 9.05 27.63
CA TYR A 188 9.02 8.61 27.95
C TYR A 188 9.49 7.54 26.97
N GLU A 189 10.81 7.36 26.89
CA GLU A 189 11.46 6.50 25.91
C GLU A 189 12.39 5.48 26.59
N ALA A 190 12.71 4.41 25.86
CA ALA A 190 13.84 3.57 26.21
C ALA A 190 15.15 4.31 25.89
N ASP A 191 16.16 4.12 26.75
CA ASP A 191 17.50 4.65 26.51
C ASP A 191 18.06 4.09 25.19
N PRO A 192 18.49 4.95 24.26
CA PRO A 192 18.83 4.53 22.89
C PRO A 192 20.11 3.69 22.82
N VAL A 193 20.94 3.70 23.88
CA VAL A 193 22.21 2.96 23.93
C VAL A 193 21.99 1.56 24.52
N THR A 194 21.30 1.50 25.65
CA THR A 194 21.09 0.27 26.42
C THR A 194 19.82 -0.48 26.04
N GLY A 195 18.86 0.19 25.40
CA GLY A 195 17.55 -0.37 25.08
C GLY A 195 16.67 -0.62 26.31
N LYS A 196 16.99 -0.02 27.46
CA LYS A 196 16.24 -0.19 28.72
C LYS A 196 15.63 1.13 29.18
N LEU A 197 14.61 1.05 30.04
CA LEU A 197 14.03 2.24 30.65
C LEU A 197 15.03 2.93 31.59
N ASN A 198 15.19 4.24 31.44
CA ASN A 198 15.90 5.09 32.40
C ASN A 198 14.91 5.69 33.39
N TYR A 199 14.75 5.06 34.56
CA TYR A 199 13.77 5.48 35.56
C TYR A 199 14.02 6.88 36.13
N ASP A 200 15.26 7.34 36.18
CA ASP A 200 15.58 8.68 36.67
C ASP A 200 15.12 9.74 35.66
N ALA A 201 15.36 9.52 34.36
CA ALA A 201 14.83 10.38 33.30
C ALA A 201 13.29 10.38 33.26
N ILE A 202 12.66 9.22 33.46
CA ILE A 202 11.18 9.13 33.58
C ILE A 202 10.69 9.95 34.78
N LYS A 203 11.41 9.92 35.91
CA LYS A 203 11.08 10.70 37.09
C LYS A 203 11.20 12.20 36.85
N GLU A 204 12.26 12.64 36.17
CA GLU A 204 12.46 14.05 35.81
C GLU A 204 11.31 14.56 34.92
N LEU A 205 10.93 13.79 33.89
CA LEU A 205 9.77 14.10 33.04
C LEU A 205 8.46 14.17 33.83
N ALA A 206 8.25 13.26 34.78
CA ALA A 206 7.08 13.30 35.64
C ALA A 206 7.04 14.60 36.47
N LEU A 207 8.16 14.97 37.09
CA LEU A 207 8.28 16.19 37.91
C LEU A 207 8.05 17.45 37.08
N GLU A 208 8.53 17.49 35.84
CA GLU A 208 8.34 18.61 34.92
C GLU A 208 6.87 18.78 34.50
N HIS A 209 6.21 17.67 34.13
CA HIS A 209 4.90 17.74 33.48
C HIS A 209 3.71 17.45 34.40
N GLN A 210 3.95 16.98 35.63
CA GLN A 210 2.93 16.70 36.65
C GLN A 210 1.73 15.88 36.10
N PRO A 211 1.96 14.69 35.51
CA PRO A 211 0.89 13.89 34.93
C PRO A 211 -0.10 13.41 35.99
N ARG A 212 -1.39 13.28 35.61
CA ARG A 212 -2.42 12.65 36.45
C ARG A 212 -2.29 11.14 36.51
N ILE A 213 -1.85 10.54 35.41
CA ILE A 213 -1.60 9.10 35.29
C ILE A 213 -0.20 8.87 34.72
N VAL A 214 0.56 8.00 35.38
CA VAL A 214 1.79 7.41 34.84
C VAL A 214 1.46 5.98 34.39
N ILE A 215 1.63 5.72 33.10
CA ILE A 215 1.31 4.45 32.45
C ILE A 215 2.59 3.61 32.32
N ALA A 216 2.56 2.40 32.87
CA ALA A 216 3.63 1.41 32.77
C ALA A 216 3.10 0.15 32.07
N GLY A 217 3.26 0.08 30.75
CA GLY A 217 2.78 -1.02 29.93
C GLY A 217 3.16 -0.87 28.46
N TYR A 218 3.41 -2.00 27.79
CA TYR A 218 4.12 -1.99 26.50
C TYR A 218 3.61 -3.07 25.55
N SER A 219 3.72 -2.78 24.26
CA SER A 219 3.44 -3.74 23.19
C SER A 219 4.71 -4.36 22.59
N ALA A 220 5.81 -3.61 22.57
CA ALA A 220 7.03 -4.01 21.89
C ALA A 220 8.29 -3.61 22.67
N TYR A 221 8.30 -3.91 23.97
CA TYR A 221 9.45 -3.76 24.86
C TYR A 221 9.83 -5.14 25.43
N PRO A 222 11.07 -5.63 25.23
CA PRO A 222 11.44 -7.00 25.53
C PRO A 222 11.94 -7.24 26.96
N TRP A 223 11.90 -6.23 27.83
CA TRP A 223 12.43 -6.31 29.19
C TRP A 223 11.34 -6.20 30.26
N SER A 224 11.55 -6.88 31.37
CA SER A 224 10.78 -6.70 32.60
C SER A 224 10.99 -5.32 33.22
N VAL A 225 9.98 -4.84 33.95
CA VAL A 225 10.01 -3.53 34.61
C VAL A 225 10.15 -3.62 36.12
N ASP A 226 10.66 -2.54 36.70
CA ASP A 226 10.72 -2.34 38.13
C ASP A 226 9.46 -1.57 38.60
N TRP A 227 8.49 -2.32 39.12
CA TRP A 227 7.24 -1.76 39.65
C TRP A 227 7.45 -0.85 40.85
N LYS A 228 8.50 -1.09 41.65
CA LYS A 228 8.83 -0.23 42.80
C LYS A 228 9.28 1.15 42.31
N LYS A 229 10.13 1.19 41.28
CA LYS A 229 10.57 2.46 40.67
C LYS A 229 9.40 3.23 40.06
N PHE A 230 8.51 2.57 39.34
CA PHE A 230 7.31 3.24 38.82
C PHE A 230 6.38 3.77 39.93
N ARG A 231 6.24 3.05 41.05
CA ARG A 231 5.50 3.53 42.22
C ARG A 231 6.15 4.78 42.81
N GLU A 232 7.47 4.76 43.03
CA GLU A 232 8.23 5.92 43.53
C GLU A 232 8.07 7.15 42.63
N ILE A 233 8.04 6.95 41.30
CA ILE A 233 7.82 8.02 40.32
C ILE A 233 6.41 8.60 40.45
N ALA A 234 5.39 7.73 40.43
CA ALA A 234 3.99 8.17 40.53
C ALA A 234 3.71 8.91 41.85
N ASP A 235 4.26 8.41 42.97
CA ASP A 235 4.14 9.06 44.29
C ASP A 235 4.78 10.45 44.32
N SER A 236 5.91 10.65 43.62
CA SER A 236 6.62 11.93 43.64
C SER A 236 5.84 13.10 43.03
N VAL A 237 4.80 12.81 42.27
CA VAL A 237 3.93 13.81 41.61
C VAL A 237 2.45 13.62 41.95
N GLY A 238 2.13 12.68 42.85
CA GLY A 238 0.75 12.37 43.21
C GLY A 238 -0.09 11.79 42.07
N ALA A 239 0.54 11.11 41.10
CA ALA A 239 -0.12 10.48 39.98
C ALA A 239 -0.67 9.09 40.33
N LEU A 240 -1.71 8.67 39.60
CA LEU A 240 -2.18 7.29 39.61
C LEU A 240 -1.19 6.44 38.79
N LEU A 241 -0.71 5.33 39.36
CA LEU A 241 0.10 4.36 38.63
C LEU A 241 -0.80 3.36 37.90
N PHE A 242 -0.80 3.43 36.58
CA PHE A 242 -1.60 2.57 35.71
C PHE A 242 -0.71 1.53 35.02
N ALA A 243 -0.85 0.24 35.38
CA ALA A 243 -0.10 -0.85 34.77
C ALA A 243 -0.91 -1.55 33.67
N ASP A 244 -0.47 -1.49 32.42
CA ASP A 244 -1.04 -2.30 31.32
C ASP A 244 -0.13 -3.50 31.04
N ILE A 245 -0.50 -4.66 31.58
CA ILE A 245 0.26 -5.90 31.46
C ILE A 245 -0.29 -6.83 30.38
N ALA A 246 -1.03 -6.30 29.39
CA ALA A 246 -1.72 -7.09 28.39
C ALA A 246 -0.87 -8.16 27.69
N HIS A 247 0.41 -7.86 27.43
CA HIS A 247 1.36 -8.77 26.81
C HIS A 247 1.91 -9.84 27.75
N VAL A 248 2.08 -9.53 29.04
CA VAL A 248 2.81 -10.36 30.01
C VAL A 248 1.91 -10.95 31.10
N ALA A 249 0.59 -10.77 31.04
CA ALA A 249 -0.34 -11.26 32.05
C ALA A 249 -0.21 -12.78 32.33
N GLY A 250 0.03 -13.60 31.30
CA GLY A 250 0.29 -15.04 31.47
C GLY A 250 1.59 -15.30 32.23
N LEU A 251 2.63 -14.53 31.94
CA LEU A 251 3.93 -14.60 32.61
C LEU A 251 3.84 -14.16 34.08
N VAL A 252 3.03 -13.14 34.37
CA VAL A 252 2.78 -12.64 35.74
C VAL A 252 2.12 -13.73 36.59
N VAL A 253 1.03 -14.33 36.12
CA VAL A 253 0.31 -15.35 36.91
C VAL A 253 1.11 -16.65 37.07
N ALA A 254 2.04 -16.95 36.15
CA ALA A 254 2.96 -18.07 36.28
C ALA A 254 4.19 -17.78 37.17
N GLY A 255 4.39 -16.52 37.58
CA GLY A 255 5.51 -16.12 38.43
C GLY A 255 6.85 -15.97 37.71
N VAL A 256 6.85 -15.88 36.37
CA VAL A 256 8.07 -15.68 35.55
C VAL A 256 8.25 -14.22 35.10
N TYR A 257 7.33 -13.33 35.49
CA TYR A 257 7.42 -11.88 35.32
C TYR A 257 6.96 -11.17 36.60
N PRO A 258 7.56 -10.03 37.00
CA PRO A 258 7.20 -9.32 38.22
C PRO A 258 5.70 -8.93 38.29
N ASN A 259 5.04 -9.20 39.41
CA ASN A 259 3.61 -8.90 39.60
C ASN A 259 3.41 -7.42 40.04
N PRO A 260 2.56 -6.62 39.33
CA PRO A 260 2.29 -5.22 39.68
C PRO A 260 1.36 -5.02 40.89
N VAL A 261 0.68 -6.07 41.37
CA VAL A 261 -0.25 -5.99 42.51
C VAL A 261 0.49 -5.55 43.77
N GLY A 262 -0.06 -4.55 44.44
CA GLY A 262 0.56 -3.90 45.61
C GLY A 262 1.48 -2.73 45.26
N PHE A 263 1.70 -2.45 43.97
CA PHE A 263 2.39 -1.25 43.47
C PHE A 263 1.45 -0.37 42.64
N ALA A 264 0.84 -0.94 41.60
CA ALA A 264 -0.05 -0.22 40.71
C ALA A 264 -1.41 0.06 41.36
N ASP A 265 -1.98 1.23 41.09
CA ASP A 265 -3.32 1.62 41.53
C ASP A 265 -4.40 0.91 40.71
N VAL A 266 -4.15 0.76 39.41
CA VAL A 266 -5.03 0.11 38.44
C VAL A 266 -4.17 -0.75 37.52
N ILE A 267 -4.62 -1.98 37.26
CA ILE A 267 -3.95 -2.93 36.36
C ILE A 267 -4.94 -3.34 35.28
N THR A 268 -4.57 -3.22 34.01
CA THR A 268 -5.34 -3.77 32.89
C THR A 268 -4.57 -4.86 32.18
N PHE A 269 -5.30 -5.82 31.61
CA PHE A 269 -4.70 -6.79 30.69
C PHE A 269 -5.72 -7.41 29.75
N THR A 270 -5.23 -7.86 28.60
CA THR A 270 -6.01 -8.69 27.67
C THR A 270 -5.89 -10.16 27.98
N THR A 271 -6.94 -10.94 27.72
CA THR A 271 -7.00 -12.37 28.06
C THR A 271 -6.48 -13.33 26.98
N HIS A 272 -6.13 -12.87 25.78
CA HIS A 272 -5.83 -13.71 24.60
C HIS A 272 -4.34 -13.81 24.21
N LYS A 273 -3.44 -13.07 24.86
CA LYS A 273 -2.01 -13.09 24.51
C LYS A 273 -1.30 -14.26 25.20
N THR A 274 -0.32 -13.98 26.07
CA THR A 274 0.37 -15.02 26.87
C THR A 274 -0.58 -15.81 27.78
N LEU A 275 -1.75 -15.25 28.14
CA LEU A 275 -2.80 -15.97 28.86
C LEU A 275 -3.50 -17.07 28.05
N CYS A 276 -3.41 -17.06 26.72
CA CYS A 276 -4.02 -18.06 25.84
C CYS A 276 -5.56 -18.18 25.93
N GLY A 277 -6.25 -17.20 26.50
CA GLY A 277 -7.71 -17.20 26.65
C GLY A 277 -8.48 -16.60 25.46
N PRO A 278 -9.77 -16.27 25.62
CA PRO A 278 -10.58 -15.64 24.58
C PRO A 278 -10.17 -14.18 24.39
N ARG A 279 -10.61 -13.54 23.30
CA ARG A 279 -10.50 -12.08 23.17
C ARG A 279 -11.38 -11.40 24.22
N GLY A 280 -10.78 -10.55 25.03
CA GLY A 280 -11.37 -9.90 26.19
C GLY A 280 -10.31 -9.14 26.98
N ALA A 281 -10.74 -8.42 28.01
CA ALA A 281 -9.85 -7.73 28.94
C ALA A 281 -10.42 -7.68 30.36
N VAL A 282 -9.53 -7.41 31.30
CA VAL A 282 -9.81 -7.36 32.74
C VAL A 282 -9.17 -6.10 33.32
N ILE A 283 -9.84 -5.50 34.31
CA ILE A 283 -9.31 -4.41 35.14
C ILE A 283 -9.23 -4.89 36.58
N LEU A 284 -8.08 -4.70 37.22
CA LEU A 284 -7.85 -4.97 38.63
C LEU A 284 -7.55 -3.68 39.38
N THR A 285 -7.97 -3.64 40.64
CA THR A 285 -7.46 -2.67 41.62
C THR A 285 -7.49 -3.29 43.01
N THR A 286 -6.68 -2.78 43.92
CA THR A 286 -6.69 -3.17 45.34
C THR A 286 -7.43 -2.16 46.22
N ASP A 287 -8.11 -1.20 45.61
CA ASP A 287 -8.80 -0.10 46.26
C ASP A 287 -10.31 -0.15 45.93
N ARG A 288 -11.14 -0.22 46.97
CA ARG A 288 -12.59 -0.40 46.85
C ARG A 288 -13.28 0.78 46.18
N GLU A 289 -12.82 2.00 46.46
CA GLU A 289 -13.42 3.21 45.89
C GLU A 289 -13.06 3.33 44.41
N LYS A 290 -11.81 3.01 44.06
CA LYS A 290 -11.40 2.91 42.64
C LYS A 290 -12.19 1.83 41.90
N ALA A 291 -12.44 0.68 42.52
CA ALA A 291 -13.21 -0.41 41.91
C ALA A 291 -14.62 0.05 41.52
N LYS A 292 -15.29 0.81 42.40
CA LYS A 292 -16.61 1.37 42.13
C LYS A 292 -16.60 2.34 40.94
N LEU A 293 -15.61 3.24 40.87
CA LEU A 293 -15.46 4.18 39.75
C LEU A 293 -15.18 3.45 38.43
N ILE A 294 -14.37 2.38 38.47
CA ILE A 294 -14.08 1.53 37.30
C ILE A 294 -15.36 0.82 36.84
N ASP A 295 -16.12 0.23 37.76
CA ASP A 295 -17.37 -0.45 37.44
C ASP A 295 -18.35 0.50 36.75
N GLU A 296 -18.54 1.72 37.29
CA GLU A 296 -19.40 2.77 36.73
C GLU A 296 -18.91 3.24 35.35
N ALA A 297 -17.60 3.37 35.17
CA ALA A 297 -16.99 3.75 33.89
C ALA A 297 -17.12 2.65 32.82
N VAL A 298 -17.06 1.37 33.20
CA VAL A 298 -17.31 0.25 32.27
C VAL A 298 -18.80 0.17 31.94
N PHE A 299 -19.66 0.17 32.95
CA PHE A 299 -21.11 0.17 32.79
C PHE A 299 -21.76 1.01 33.92
N PRO A 300 -22.58 2.02 33.61
CA PRO A 300 -23.17 2.32 32.31
C PRO A 300 -22.34 3.25 31.41
N GLY A 301 -21.07 3.53 31.74
CA GLY A 301 -20.23 4.49 31.02
C GLY A 301 -19.91 4.12 29.57
N GLU A 302 -18.99 3.19 29.35
CA GLU A 302 -18.45 2.85 28.02
C GLU A 302 -19.21 1.71 27.32
N GLN A 303 -19.88 0.82 28.06
CA GLN A 303 -20.51 -0.39 27.53
C GLN A 303 -21.96 -0.57 28.01
N GLY A 304 -22.73 -1.40 27.28
CA GLY A 304 -24.06 -1.91 27.68
C GLY A 304 -23.98 -3.34 28.25
N GLY A 305 -24.81 -4.25 27.75
CA GLY A 305 -24.84 -5.66 28.18
C GLY A 305 -23.49 -6.41 28.09
N PRO A 306 -23.03 -7.08 29.17
CA PRO A 306 -21.79 -7.83 29.17
C PRO A 306 -21.88 -9.12 28.33
N HIS A 307 -20.79 -9.48 27.65
CA HIS A 307 -20.69 -10.74 26.91
C HIS A 307 -20.45 -11.92 27.87
N ILE A 308 -21.52 -12.51 28.41
CA ILE A 308 -21.42 -13.56 29.44
C ILE A 308 -20.69 -14.82 28.93
N ASN A 309 -20.87 -15.20 27.66
CA ASN A 309 -20.13 -16.30 27.04
C ASN A 309 -18.60 -16.06 27.02
N LYS A 310 -18.17 -14.82 26.75
CA LYS A 310 -16.76 -14.41 26.86
C LYS A 310 -16.29 -14.55 28.30
N ILE A 311 -17.10 -14.13 29.28
CA ILE A 311 -16.75 -14.25 30.71
C ILE A 311 -16.66 -15.72 31.15
N ALA A 312 -17.52 -16.60 30.64
CA ALA A 312 -17.41 -18.05 30.84
C ALA A 312 -16.07 -18.61 30.32
N ALA A 313 -15.68 -18.18 29.13
CA ALA A 313 -14.39 -18.53 28.54
C ALA A 313 -13.20 -17.96 29.35
N ILE A 314 -13.32 -16.74 29.90
CA ILE A 314 -12.31 -16.17 30.83
C ILE A 314 -12.23 -16.98 32.12
N ALA A 315 -13.35 -17.34 32.74
CA ALA A 315 -13.38 -18.18 33.94
C ALA A 315 -12.69 -19.54 33.70
N THR A 316 -12.90 -20.12 32.52
CA THR A 316 -12.26 -21.37 32.08
C THR A 316 -10.76 -21.17 31.86
N THR A 317 -10.36 -20.06 31.24
CA THR A 317 -8.94 -19.70 31.08
C THR A 317 -8.23 -19.64 32.43
N PHE A 318 -8.78 -18.92 33.40
CA PHE A 318 -8.19 -18.78 34.74
C PHE A 318 -8.30 -20.03 35.61
N LYS A 319 -9.04 -21.06 35.18
CA LYS A 319 -8.94 -22.41 35.76
C LYS A 319 -7.69 -23.11 35.24
N ILE A 320 -7.40 -22.98 33.95
CA ILE A 320 -6.20 -23.55 33.30
C ILE A 320 -4.93 -22.89 33.84
N THR A 321 -4.93 -21.57 34.06
CA THR A 321 -3.74 -20.86 34.57
C THR A 321 -3.28 -21.31 35.96
N GLN A 322 -4.16 -21.99 36.72
CA GLN A 322 -3.84 -22.53 38.06
C GLN A 322 -3.14 -23.90 38.01
N THR A 323 -2.84 -24.42 36.83
CA THR A 323 -2.20 -25.73 36.64
C THR A 323 -0.67 -25.60 36.55
N GLU A 324 0.06 -26.67 36.90
CA GLU A 324 1.52 -26.70 36.77
C GLU A 324 1.95 -26.75 35.30
N GLU A 325 1.15 -27.36 34.43
CA GLU A 325 1.31 -27.36 32.97
C GLU A 325 1.24 -25.91 32.44
N PHE A 326 0.28 -25.14 32.97
CA PHE A 326 0.21 -23.68 32.99
C PHE A 326 1.59 -23.01 33.05
N LYS A 327 2.17 -23.17 34.23
CA LYS A 327 3.40 -22.52 34.63
C LYS A 327 4.60 -22.94 33.77
N LYS A 328 4.74 -24.25 33.53
CA LYS A 328 5.80 -24.81 32.66
C LYS A 328 5.73 -24.26 31.23
N LEU A 329 4.52 -24.06 30.69
CA LEU A 329 4.35 -23.44 29.38
C LEU A 329 4.94 -22.01 29.38
N GLN A 330 4.63 -21.19 30.38
CA GLN A 330 5.13 -19.80 30.45
C GLN A 330 6.65 -19.74 30.66
N GLU A 331 7.22 -20.65 31.46
CA GLU A 331 8.67 -20.81 31.60
C GLU A 331 9.34 -21.11 30.25
N LYS A 332 8.80 -22.09 29.52
CA LYS A 332 9.28 -22.45 28.17
C LYS A 332 9.14 -21.31 27.17
N ILE A 333 8.07 -20.52 27.25
CA ILE A 333 7.87 -19.35 26.36
C ILE A 333 9.05 -18.37 26.52
N VAL A 334 9.42 -18.03 27.76
CA VAL A 334 10.54 -17.11 28.04
C VAL A 334 11.88 -17.74 27.66
N GLU A 335 12.09 -19.02 27.95
CA GLU A 335 13.30 -19.76 27.56
C GLU A 335 13.50 -19.74 26.04
N ASN A 336 12.45 -20.07 25.29
CA ASN A 336 12.46 -20.07 23.83
C ASN A 336 12.73 -18.66 23.27
N ALA A 337 12.16 -17.61 23.85
CA ALA A 337 12.40 -16.24 23.40
C ALA A 337 13.87 -15.83 23.57
N LYS A 338 14.47 -16.17 24.72
CA LYS A 338 15.91 -15.97 24.98
C LYS A 338 16.76 -16.76 24.00
N ALA A 339 16.43 -18.04 23.78
CA ALA A 339 17.15 -18.90 22.85
C ALA A 339 17.11 -18.38 21.41
N LEU A 340 15.93 -17.92 20.96
CA LEU A 340 15.75 -17.33 19.64
C LEU A 340 16.57 -16.04 19.49
N ALA A 341 16.52 -15.13 20.48
CA ALA A 341 17.30 -13.89 20.47
C ALA A 341 18.81 -14.19 20.40
N SER A 342 19.33 -15.04 21.29
CA SER A 342 20.74 -15.42 21.29
C SER A 342 21.18 -16.11 20.00
N SER A 343 20.34 -16.95 19.40
CA SER A 343 20.65 -17.62 18.14
C SER A 343 20.68 -16.66 16.95
N LEU A 344 19.78 -15.68 16.91
CA LEU A 344 19.79 -14.62 15.89
C LEU A 344 21.05 -13.73 16.03
N GLU A 345 21.43 -13.37 17.26
CA GLU A 345 22.65 -12.60 17.53
C GLU A 345 23.92 -13.35 17.13
N LYS A 346 24.02 -14.65 17.45
CA LYS A 346 25.14 -15.50 16.99
C LYS A 346 25.26 -15.56 15.47
N LYS A 347 24.15 -15.40 14.75
CA LYS A 347 24.12 -15.31 13.28
C LYS A 347 24.35 -13.88 12.77
N GLY A 348 24.67 -12.93 13.64
CA GLY A 348 25.04 -11.56 13.28
C GLY A 348 23.87 -10.58 13.13
N LEU A 349 22.66 -10.95 13.57
CA LEU A 349 21.52 -10.04 13.60
C LEU A 349 21.47 -9.28 14.92
N LYS A 350 21.42 -7.95 14.86
CA LYS A 350 21.38 -7.09 16.04
C LYS A 350 19.98 -7.07 16.66
N MET A 351 19.87 -7.27 17.97
CA MET A 351 18.63 -7.01 18.69
C MET A 351 18.47 -5.51 18.93
N ALA A 352 17.30 -4.95 18.63
CA ALA A 352 17.04 -3.50 18.74
C ALA A 352 17.15 -2.98 20.18
N TYR A 353 16.88 -3.84 21.17
CA TYR A 353 16.99 -3.53 22.60
C TYR A 353 18.06 -4.38 23.31
N GLY A 354 18.96 -5.02 22.56
CA GLY A 354 20.09 -5.81 23.10
C GLY A 354 19.75 -7.17 23.73
N GLY A 355 18.49 -7.62 23.69
CA GLY A 355 18.10 -8.93 24.22
C GLY A 355 16.64 -9.02 24.63
N THR A 356 16.32 -10.00 25.48
CA THR A 356 14.99 -10.18 26.06
C THR A 356 15.04 -10.97 27.37
N ASP A 357 14.13 -10.66 28.30
CA ASP A 357 13.78 -11.53 29.44
C ASP A 357 12.27 -11.86 29.49
N THR A 358 11.54 -11.58 28.40
CA THR A 358 10.10 -11.79 28.24
C THR A 358 9.80 -12.81 27.13
N HIS A 359 8.59 -12.80 26.57
CA HIS A 359 8.15 -13.69 25.48
C HIS A 359 8.41 -13.14 24.07
N LEU A 360 9.03 -11.97 23.94
CA LEU A 360 9.22 -11.28 22.66
C LEU A 360 10.62 -10.70 22.49
N LEU A 361 11.00 -10.44 21.25
CA LEU A 361 12.27 -9.84 20.84
C LEU A 361 12.07 -8.98 19.59
N LEU A 362 13.02 -8.09 19.31
CA LEU A 362 13.01 -7.23 18.13
C LEU A 362 14.36 -7.24 17.42
N VAL A 363 14.34 -7.46 16.11
CA VAL A 363 15.53 -7.40 15.24
C VAL A 363 15.61 -6.02 14.61
N ASP A 364 16.80 -5.40 14.68
CA ASP A 364 17.15 -4.15 14.00
C ASP A 364 17.59 -4.47 12.56
N LEU A 365 16.76 -4.11 11.57
CA LEU A 365 17.06 -4.38 10.16
C LEU A 365 18.05 -3.37 9.56
N ASN A 366 18.24 -2.19 10.18
CA ASN A 366 19.23 -1.22 9.70
C ASN A 366 20.66 -1.73 9.87
N ALA A 367 20.87 -2.63 10.83
CA ALA A 367 22.17 -3.28 11.06
C ALA A 367 22.54 -4.30 9.96
N ILE A 368 21.58 -4.73 9.13
CA ILE A 368 21.83 -5.68 8.04
C ILE A 368 22.49 -4.96 6.88
N LYS A 369 23.72 -5.34 6.56
CA LYS A 369 24.42 -4.84 5.38
C LYS A 369 23.81 -5.45 4.12
N THR A 370 23.26 -4.60 3.25
CA THR A 370 22.59 -5.03 2.03
C THR A 370 23.51 -4.85 0.82
N ARG A 371 23.41 -5.75 -0.16
CA ARG A 371 24.23 -5.68 -1.40
C ARG A 371 23.88 -4.48 -2.27
N THR A 372 22.65 -3.97 -2.15
CA THR A 372 22.13 -2.87 -2.96
C THR A 372 22.42 -1.49 -2.37
N GLY A 373 22.86 -1.42 -1.11
CA GLY A 373 23.07 -0.17 -0.38
C GLY A 373 21.78 0.47 0.17
N PHE A 374 20.61 -0.10 -0.10
CA PHE A 374 19.34 0.36 0.46
C PHE A 374 19.05 -0.31 1.80
N PRO A 375 18.45 0.40 2.78
CA PRO A 375 18.06 -0.21 4.05
C PRO A 375 16.91 -1.21 3.84
N LEU A 376 16.95 -2.34 4.57
CA LEU A 376 15.84 -3.29 4.61
C LEU A 376 14.76 -2.78 5.56
N LYS A 377 13.53 -2.60 5.07
CA LYS A 377 12.39 -2.12 5.86
C LYS A 377 11.49 -3.28 6.34
N GLY A 378 10.89 -3.12 7.51
CA GLY A 378 10.14 -4.18 8.21
C GLY A 378 8.95 -4.73 7.42
N GLU A 379 8.25 -3.86 6.67
CA GLU A 379 7.13 -4.25 5.80
C GLU A 379 7.54 -5.24 4.69
N ILE A 380 8.74 -5.08 4.15
CA ILE A 380 9.25 -5.98 3.10
C ILE A 380 9.77 -7.27 3.72
N ALA A 381 10.51 -7.17 4.81
CA ALA A 381 11.02 -8.32 5.56
C ALA A 381 9.87 -9.24 6.02
N ALA A 382 8.86 -8.69 6.68
CA ALA A 382 7.72 -9.47 7.21
C ALA A 382 6.95 -10.20 6.09
N ARG A 383 6.75 -9.55 4.94
CA ARG A 383 6.03 -10.16 3.82
C ARG A 383 6.80 -11.27 3.13
N ILE A 384 8.11 -11.11 2.94
CA ILE A 384 8.94 -12.18 2.35
C ILE A 384 9.09 -13.35 3.33
N LEU A 385 9.22 -13.09 4.63
CA LEU A 385 9.17 -14.14 5.66
C LEU A 385 7.84 -14.90 5.65
N ASP A 386 6.70 -14.20 5.51
CA ASP A 386 5.38 -14.84 5.44
C ASP A 386 5.22 -15.74 4.20
N LEU A 387 5.76 -15.33 3.05
CA LEU A 387 5.83 -16.18 1.86
C LEU A 387 6.65 -17.44 2.11
N CYS A 388 7.66 -17.37 3.00
CA CYS A 388 8.47 -18.52 3.40
C CYS A 388 7.80 -19.38 4.49
N GLY A 389 6.63 -18.99 5.02
CA GLY A 389 5.93 -19.69 6.10
C GLY A 389 6.32 -19.23 7.52
N LEU A 390 7.04 -18.13 7.66
CA LEU A 390 7.47 -17.51 8.93
C LEU A 390 6.67 -16.23 9.16
N VAL A 391 5.69 -16.25 10.06
CA VAL A 391 4.78 -15.10 10.27
C VAL A 391 5.32 -14.20 11.38
N VAL A 392 5.71 -12.99 11.01
CA VAL A 392 6.19 -11.93 11.93
C VAL A 392 5.45 -10.63 11.65
N ASN A 393 5.62 -9.60 12.49
CA ASN A 393 5.13 -8.25 12.19
C ASN A 393 6.28 -7.25 12.05
N LYS A 394 6.14 -6.28 11.14
CA LYS A 394 6.99 -5.08 11.15
C LYS A 394 6.77 -4.32 12.45
N ASN A 395 7.80 -3.65 12.95
CA ASN A 395 7.70 -2.86 14.16
C ASN A 395 8.67 -1.68 14.09
N THR A 396 8.27 -0.54 14.65
CA THR A 396 9.20 0.56 14.90
C THR A 396 10.21 0.16 15.98
N ILE A 397 11.40 0.72 15.90
CA ILE A 397 12.44 0.61 16.92
C ILE A 397 12.97 2.02 17.26
N PRO A 398 13.71 2.20 18.38
CA PRO A 398 14.30 3.50 18.71
C PRO A 398 15.09 4.07 17.53
N GLY A 399 14.80 5.32 17.16
CA GLY A 399 15.37 5.99 15.98
C GLY A 399 14.44 6.02 14.75
N ASP A 400 13.34 5.27 14.73
CA ASP A 400 12.31 5.40 13.69
C ASP A 400 11.39 6.60 13.96
N GLU A 401 11.15 7.43 12.94
CA GLU A 401 10.25 8.59 13.03
C GLU A 401 8.78 8.20 12.85
N THR A 402 8.48 7.27 11.93
CA THR A 402 7.10 6.88 11.59
C THR A 402 6.91 5.37 11.47
N ALA A 403 5.67 4.90 11.72
CA ALA A 403 5.31 3.50 11.57
C ALA A 403 5.35 3.00 10.10
N ALA A 404 5.21 3.91 9.13
CA ALA A 404 5.34 3.59 7.72
C ALA A 404 6.79 3.20 7.36
N GLU A 405 7.76 3.78 8.07
CA GLU A 405 9.19 3.60 7.83
C GLU A 405 9.87 2.61 8.77
N ALA A 406 9.08 1.90 9.57
CA ALA A 406 9.51 0.89 10.55
C ALA A 406 10.70 0.05 10.05
N SER A 407 11.79 0.10 10.81
CA SER A 407 13.05 -0.57 10.49
C SER A 407 13.33 -1.81 11.34
N GLY A 408 12.33 -2.29 12.08
CA GLY A 408 12.41 -3.55 12.82
C GLY A 408 11.39 -4.60 12.40
N ILE A 409 11.63 -5.83 12.83
CA ILE A 409 10.61 -6.88 12.94
C ILE A 409 10.54 -7.36 14.38
N ARG A 410 9.32 -7.67 14.83
CA ARG A 410 9.04 -8.19 16.17
C ARG A 410 8.67 -9.66 16.07
N LEU A 411 9.27 -10.46 16.95
CA LEU A 411 9.05 -11.89 17.05
C LEU A 411 8.66 -12.26 18.49
N GLY A 412 7.93 -13.35 18.65
CA GLY A 412 7.58 -13.92 19.95
C GLY A 412 7.31 -15.40 19.87
N THR A 413 7.35 -16.04 21.04
CA THR A 413 7.34 -17.50 21.19
C THR A 413 6.07 -18.14 21.78
N PRO A 414 4.97 -17.43 22.16
CA PRO A 414 3.78 -18.11 22.70
C PRO A 414 3.22 -19.21 21.80
N TRP A 415 2.94 -18.88 20.54
CA TRP A 415 2.33 -19.80 19.59
C TRP A 415 3.17 -21.05 19.33
N VAL A 416 4.45 -20.86 18.98
CA VAL A 416 5.36 -21.99 18.70
C VAL A 416 5.56 -22.88 19.92
N THR A 417 5.63 -22.30 21.12
CA THR A 417 5.79 -23.09 22.35
C THR A 417 4.54 -23.92 22.64
N GLN A 418 3.32 -23.39 22.38
CA GLN A 418 2.07 -24.16 22.49
C GLN A 418 2.00 -25.33 21.49
N ARG A 419 2.72 -25.24 20.36
CA ARG A 419 2.86 -26.31 19.37
C ARG A 419 3.99 -27.31 19.70
N GLY A 420 4.65 -27.18 20.85
CA GLY A 420 5.71 -28.09 21.28
C GLY A 420 7.09 -27.78 20.69
N PHE A 421 7.32 -26.57 20.19
CA PHE A 421 8.68 -26.14 19.81
C PHE A 421 9.51 -25.88 21.07
N GLU A 422 10.76 -26.30 21.03
CA GLU A 422 11.74 -26.19 22.12
C GLU A 422 12.95 -25.36 21.70
N LYS A 423 13.93 -25.27 22.60
CA LYS A 423 15.12 -24.43 22.46
C LYS A 423 15.91 -24.73 21.19
N GLU A 424 16.07 -26.00 20.85
CA GLU A 424 16.81 -26.48 19.67
C GLU A 424 16.10 -26.06 18.38
N ASP A 425 14.77 -25.98 18.39
CA ASP A 425 14.01 -25.50 17.24
C ASP A 425 14.16 -23.99 17.04
N MET A 426 14.37 -23.23 18.12
CA MET A 426 14.62 -21.78 18.02
C MET A 426 15.91 -21.48 17.26
N GLU A 427 16.92 -22.34 17.35
CA GLU A 427 18.15 -22.21 16.57
C GLU A 427 17.89 -22.44 15.07
N LYS A 428 17.10 -23.46 14.73
CA LYS A 428 16.68 -23.72 13.34
C LYS A 428 15.83 -22.57 12.79
N ILE A 429 14.85 -22.07 13.57
CA ILE A 429 14.05 -20.91 13.18
C ILE A 429 14.93 -19.67 12.99
N ALA A 430 15.90 -19.43 13.88
CA ALA A 430 16.84 -18.32 13.74
C ALA A 430 17.66 -18.41 12.45
N GLU A 431 18.04 -19.63 12.03
CA GLU A 431 18.72 -19.87 10.77
C GLU A 431 17.88 -19.49 9.57
N LEU A 432 16.62 -19.92 9.54
CA LEU A 432 15.70 -19.62 8.46
C LEU A 432 15.42 -18.11 8.36
N VAL A 433 15.17 -17.46 9.49
CA VAL A 433 14.95 -16.00 9.55
C VAL A 433 16.18 -15.26 9.05
N HIS A 434 17.37 -15.59 9.56
CA HIS A 434 18.63 -14.99 9.10
C HIS A 434 18.82 -15.20 7.59
N ARG A 435 18.67 -16.43 7.11
CA ARG A 435 18.87 -16.78 5.70
C ARG A 435 17.98 -15.96 4.77
N VAL A 436 16.70 -15.79 5.12
CA VAL A 436 15.79 -14.94 4.36
C VAL A 436 16.26 -13.49 4.39
N LEU A 437 16.43 -12.90 5.59
CA LEU A 437 16.70 -11.47 5.75
C LEU A 437 17.96 -11.00 5.01
N VAL A 438 19.08 -11.75 5.11
CA VAL A 438 20.36 -11.35 4.49
C VAL A 438 20.40 -11.55 2.98
N ASN A 439 19.45 -12.28 2.41
CA ASN A 439 19.33 -12.51 0.96
C ASN A 439 18.25 -11.65 0.31
N ILE A 440 17.49 -10.86 1.08
CA ILE A 440 16.63 -9.83 0.51
C ILE A 440 17.51 -8.72 -0.07
N GLN A 441 17.24 -8.35 -1.32
CA GLN A 441 17.83 -7.22 -2.03
C GLN A 441 16.82 -6.06 -2.03
N PRO A 442 16.90 -5.13 -1.07
CA PRO A 442 16.01 -3.98 -1.02
C PRO A 442 16.34 -2.93 -2.07
N PHE A 443 15.36 -2.14 -2.46
CA PHE A 443 15.48 -0.99 -3.36
C PHE A 443 14.28 -0.06 -3.18
N MET A 444 14.28 1.11 -3.84
CA MET A 444 13.19 2.09 -3.71
C MET A 444 12.59 2.48 -5.07
N TYR A 445 11.26 2.55 -5.14
CA TYR A 445 10.56 3.22 -6.24
C TYR A 445 10.24 4.67 -5.87
N LYS A 446 10.10 5.53 -6.87
CA LYS A 446 9.53 6.87 -6.67
C LYS A 446 8.00 6.77 -6.60
N GLY A 447 7.42 7.09 -5.45
CA GLY A 447 5.97 7.22 -5.23
C GLY A 447 5.51 8.67 -5.31
N LEU A 448 4.19 8.87 -5.25
CA LEU A 448 3.59 10.23 -5.29
C LEU A 448 3.91 11.04 -4.03
N THR A 449 4.01 10.38 -2.88
CA THR A 449 4.21 10.98 -1.56
C THR A 449 5.62 10.72 -1.00
N GLY A 450 6.56 10.27 -1.83
CA GLY A 450 7.92 9.92 -1.42
C GLY A 450 8.39 8.57 -1.94
N ASP A 451 9.54 8.12 -1.43
CA ASP A 451 10.15 6.85 -1.84
C ASP A 451 9.40 5.65 -1.25
N LEU A 452 9.19 4.63 -2.07
CA LEU A 452 8.48 3.42 -1.70
C LEU A 452 9.47 2.27 -1.55
N PRO A 453 9.75 1.80 -0.32
CA PRO A 453 10.68 0.69 -0.09
C PRO A 453 10.12 -0.61 -0.66
N ARG A 454 10.99 -1.38 -1.28
CA ARG A 454 10.72 -2.68 -1.91
C ARG A 454 11.88 -3.62 -1.65
N GLY A 455 11.70 -4.89 -1.96
CA GLY A 455 12.79 -5.85 -1.96
C GLY A 455 12.41 -7.13 -2.67
N LYS A 456 13.44 -7.85 -3.11
CA LYS A 456 13.30 -9.14 -3.78
C LYS A 456 14.30 -10.15 -3.23
N ILE A 457 14.03 -11.43 -3.45
CA ILE A 457 14.87 -12.55 -3.02
C ILE A 457 14.91 -13.62 -4.11
N ASN A 458 15.95 -14.47 -4.13
CA ASN A 458 15.99 -15.60 -5.05
C ASN A 458 14.88 -16.61 -4.73
N LEU A 459 14.19 -17.12 -5.76
CA LEU A 459 13.10 -18.08 -5.59
C LEU A 459 13.57 -19.36 -4.88
N GLU A 460 14.77 -19.85 -5.21
CA GLU A 460 15.35 -21.05 -4.61
C GLU A 460 15.42 -20.95 -3.08
N ILE A 461 15.79 -19.78 -2.56
CA ILE A 461 15.86 -19.53 -1.12
C ILE A 461 14.46 -19.60 -0.49
N ILE A 462 13.45 -19.02 -1.15
CA ILE A 462 12.05 -19.12 -0.68
C ILE A 462 11.63 -20.59 -0.63
N GLU A 463 11.82 -21.35 -1.71
CA GLU A 463 11.35 -22.73 -1.80
C GLU A 463 12.10 -23.67 -0.84
N GLU A 464 13.40 -23.47 -0.65
CA GLU A 464 14.18 -24.19 0.35
C GLU A 464 13.72 -23.88 1.78
N VAL A 465 13.50 -22.60 2.11
CA VAL A 465 13.00 -22.22 3.45
C VAL A 465 11.58 -22.75 3.66
N LYS A 466 10.68 -22.64 2.67
CA LYS A 466 9.33 -23.25 2.75
C LYS A 466 9.40 -24.75 3.00
N LYS A 467 10.33 -25.46 2.36
CA LYS A 467 10.55 -26.90 2.59
C LYS A 467 10.99 -27.15 4.03
N GLN A 468 12.00 -26.44 4.52
CA GLN A 468 12.51 -26.61 5.89
C GLN A 468 11.46 -26.21 6.95
N VAL A 469 10.65 -25.17 6.70
CA VAL A 469 9.51 -24.81 7.57
C VAL A 469 8.50 -25.96 7.64
N ARG A 470 8.16 -26.59 6.51
CA ARG A 470 7.25 -27.75 6.49
C ARG A 470 7.83 -28.94 7.24
N GLU A 471 9.11 -29.23 7.08
CA GLU A 471 9.81 -30.30 7.81
C GLU A 471 9.75 -30.05 9.33
N LEU A 472 10.07 -28.82 9.78
CA LEU A 472 9.96 -28.43 11.20
C LEU A 472 8.54 -28.59 11.75
N ILE A 473 7.53 -28.24 10.95
CA ILE A 473 6.12 -28.35 11.37
C ILE A 473 5.69 -29.82 11.47
N GLN A 474 6.12 -30.67 10.53
CA GLN A 474 5.78 -32.10 10.51
C GLN A 474 6.37 -32.87 11.70
N GLU A 475 7.52 -32.44 12.22
CA GLU A 475 8.14 -33.00 13.42
C GLU A 475 7.35 -32.72 14.71
N LYS A 476 6.37 -31.81 14.70
CA LYS A 476 5.63 -31.39 15.90
C LYS A 476 4.24 -32.00 15.98
N GLU A 477 3.77 -32.20 17.21
CA GLU A 477 2.45 -32.75 17.47
C GLU A 477 1.33 -31.76 17.09
N GLY A 478 0.22 -32.30 16.59
CA GLY A 478 -1.02 -31.57 16.27
C GLY A 478 -2.19 -32.51 16.50
N GLU A 479 -3.39 -31.98 16.78
CA GLU A 479 -4.59 -32.78 17.04
C GLU A 479 -4.87 -33.76 15.88
N VAL A 480 -5.37 -34.96 16.16
CA VAL A 480 -5.63 -36.01 15.16
C VAL A 480 -6.65 -35.57 14.11
N GLU A 481 -7.65 -34.78 14.52
CA GLU A 481 -8.70 -34.23 13.65
C GLU A 481 -8.16 -33.10 12.76
N ASP A 482 -7.28 -32.25 13.30
CA ASP A 482 -6.53 -31.25 12.54
C ASP A 482 -5.56 -31.91 11.55
N LYS A 483 -4.90 -33.01 11.93
CA LYS A 483 -4.06 -33.80 11.01
C LYS A 483 -4.87 -34.43 9.89
N ARG A 484 -6.12 -34.86 10.14
CA ARG A 484 -7.02 -35.39 9.11
C ARG A 484 -7.50 -34.30 8.16
N LYS A 485 -7.89 -33.13 8.65
CA LYS A 485 -8.28 -31.98 7.79
C LYS A 485 -7.10 -31.37 7.05
N ILE A 486 -5.91 -31.32 7.67
CA ILE A 486 -4.65 -31.07 6.96
C ILE A 486 -4.51 -32.15 5.90
N PHE A 487 -4.61 -33.44 6.21
CA PHE A 487 -4.46 -34.49 5.21
C PHE A 487 -5.54 -34.42 4.13
N GLU A 488 -6.76 -33.94 4.39
CA GLU A 488 -7.82 -33.75 3.39
C GLU A 488 -7.57 -32.49 2.54
N PHE A 489 -7.13 -31.38 3.12
CA PHE A 489 -6.76 -30.15 2.38
C PHE A 489 -5.43 -30.29 1.64
N VAL A 490 -4.45 -30.88 2.32
CA VAL A 490 -3.16 -31.30 1.78
C VAL A 490 -3.39 -32.38 0.77
N SER A 491 -4.20 -33.43 0.93
CA SER A 491 -4.51 -34.35 -0.19
C SER A 491 -5.35 -33.70 -1.29
N TYR A 492 -6.19 -32.70 -0.97
CA TYR A 492 -6.78 -31.83 -1.99
C TYR A 492 -5.69 -31.03 -2.74
N GLN A 493 -4.59 -30.68 -2.08
CA GLN A 493 -3.39 -30.03 -2.63
C GLN A 493 -2.23 -30.98 -3.07
N GLU A 494 -2.17 -32.28 -2.69
CA GLU A 494 -1.06 -33.28 -2.71
C GLU A 494 -1.50 -34.63 -3.31
N GLN A 495 -2.79 -34.82 -3.63
CA GLN A 495 -3.15 -35.61 -4.83
C GLN A 495 -2.52 -35.01 -6.11
N SER A 496 -1.75 -33.92 -5.98
CA SER A 496 -0.80 -33.33 -6.90
C SER A 496 0.65 -33.88 -6.86
N SER A 497 1.03 -34.82 -5.97
CA SER A 497 2.46 -35.08 -5.72
C SER A 497 2.94 -36.53 -5.57
N SER A 498 2.15 -37.57 -5.88
CA SER A 498 2.69 -38.94 -5.98
C SER A 498 3.02 -39.35 -7.43
N SER A 499 4.28 -39.18 -7.85
CA SER A 499 4.81 -39.84 -9.05
C SER A 499 5.68 -41.03 -8.64
N LYS A 500 5.24 -42.26 -8.98
CA LYS A 500 6.14 -43.41 -9.02
C LYS A 500 7.10 -43.20 -10.18
N GLN A 501 8.40 -43.30 -9.92
CA GLN A 501 9.42 -43.40 -10.96
C GLN A 501 9.18 -44.70 -11.74
N GLU A 502 8.61 -44.59 -12.94
CA GLU A 502 8.66 -45.66 -13.93
C GLU A 502 9.60 -45.25 -15.08
N THR A 503 10.67 -46.02 -15.20
CA THR A 503 11.60 -45.98 -16.32
C THR A 503 10.96 -46.68 -17.53
N GLY A 504 10.57 -45.93 -18.56
CA GLY A 504 10.14 -46.52 -19.83
C GLY A 504 9.47 -45.54 -20.79
N THR A 505 10.11 -45.32 -21.95
CA THR A 505 9.60 -44.74 -23.21
C THR A 505 8.27 -43.94 -23.15
N GLU A 506 8.38 -42.60 -23.16
CA GLU A 506 7.29 -41.66 -22.88
C GLU A 506 6.26 -41.50 -24.01
N LYS A 507 4.98 -41.69 -23.66
CA LYS A 507 3.78 -41.32 -24.45
C LYS A 507 3.24 -39.97 -23.96
N ILE A 508 2.24 -39.41 -24.68
CA ILE A 508 1.45 -38.21 -24.31
C ILE A 508 0.92 -38.25 -22.85
N SER A 509 0.85 -39.44 -22.24
CA SER A 509 0.45 -39.68 -20.85
C SER A 509 1.31 -38.98 -19.79
N ASN A 510 2.52 -38.50 -20.10
CA ASN A 510 3.46 -37.93 -19.12
C ASN A 510 3.54 -36.39 -19.11
N MET A 511 2.57 -35.70 -19.72
CA MET A 511 2.46 -34.24 -19.64
C MET A 511 1.50 -33.83 -18.51
N GLU A 512 1.81 -32.74 -17.83
CA GLU A 512 0.97 -32.08 -16.82
C GLU A 512 0.54 -30.69 -17.32
N ILE A 513 -0.55 -30.16 -16.76
CA ILE A 513 -1.13 -28.86 -17.18
C ILE A 513 -1.33 -27.95 -15.97
N LEU A 514 -0.87 -26.70 -16.10
CA LEU A 514 -1.25 -25.59 -15.23
C LEU A 514 -2.26 -24.69 -15.93
N ARG A 515 -3.27 -24.23 -15.21
CA ARG A 515 -4.16 -23.14 -15.59
C ARG A 515 -3.60 -21.83 -15.02
N VAL A 516 -3.37 -20.86 -15.90
CA VAL A 516 -2.99 -19.49 -15.54
C VAL A 516 -4.16 -18.58 -15.88
N SER A 517 -4.71 -17.89 -14.87
CA SER A 517 -5.89 -17.03 -15.05
C SER A 517 -5.74 -15.69 -14.33
N GLY A 518 -6.34 -14.63 -14.88
CA GLY A 518 -6.25 -13.28 -14.31
C GLY A 518 -6.57 -12.22 -15.36
N GLU A 519 -6.98 -11.03 -14.93
CA GLU A 519 -7.05 -9.86 -15.83
C GLU A 519 -5.71 -9.55 -16.51
N ARG A 520 -4.60 -10.01 -15.90
CA ARG A 520 -3.24 -9.86 -16.40
C ARG A 520 -2.60 -11.15 -16.92
N ALA A 521 -3.34 -12.24 -17.10
CA ALA A 521 -2.77 -13.50 -17.57
C ALA A 521 -2.09 -13.39 -18.94
N LYS A 522 -2.69 -12.63 -19.88
CA LYS A 522 -2.11 -12.37 -21.20
C LYS A 522 -0.77 -11.62 -21.13
N PRO A 523 -0.68 -10.40 -20.55
CA PRO A 523 0.60 -9.69 -20.45
C PRO A 523 1.62 -10.43 -19.57
N PHE A 524 1.18 -11.14 -18.53
CA PHE A 524 2.05 -12.00 -17.72
C PHE A 524 2.77 -13.05 -18.58
N LEU A 525 2.01 -13.91 -19.28
CA LEU A 525 2.62 -14.95 -20.12
C LEU A 525 3.39 -14.37 -21.32
N GLN A 526 3.01 -13.18 -21.81
CA GLN A 526 3.77 -12.46 -22.82
C GLN A 526 5.16 -12.07 -22.31
N GLU A 527 5.32 -11.67 -21.04
CA GLU A 527 6.63 -11.29 -20.48
C GLU A 527 7.43 -12.49 -19.96
N VAL A 528 6.76 -13.60 -19.62
CA VAL A 528 7.42 -14.77 -19.01
C VAL A 528 7.91 -15.81 -20.03
N SER A 529 7.25 -15.91 -21.18
CA SER A 529 7.55 -16.94 -22.19
C SER A 529 8.30 -16.37 -23.40
N THR A 530 9.02 -17.18 -24.17
CA THR A 530 9.80 -16.73 -25.34
C THR A 530 8.92 -16.44 -26.58
N ALA A 531 7.80 -17.14 -26.73
CA ALA A 531 6.86 -17.00 -27.85
C ALA A 531 5.92 -15.78 -27.75
N ASN A 532 5.28 -15.41 -28.86
CA ASN A 532 4.29 -14.33 -28.91
C ASN A 532 2.90 -14.79 -28.44
N ILE A 533 2.56 -14.50 -27.19
CA ILE A 533 1.24 -14.78 -26.59
C ILE A 533 0.21 -13.71 -26.96
N ALA A 534 0.65 -12.49 -27.28
CA ALA A 534 -0.24 -11.36 -27.51
C ALA A 534 -1.22 -11.55 -28.70
N GLU A 535 -0.80 -12.34 -29.70
CA GLU A 535 -1.58 -12.65 -30.91
C GLU A 535 -2.28 -14.03 -30.84
N LEU A 536 -2.07 -14.80 -29.77
CA LEU A 536 -2.66 -16.13 -29.60
C LEU A 536 -4.19 -16.02 -29.47
N LYS A 537 -4.94 -16.66 -30.37
CA LYS A 537 -6.42 -16.62 -30.36
C LYS A 537 -6.97 -17.75 -29.49
N PRO A 538 -8.19 -17.60 -28.95
CA PRO A 538 -8.85 -18.69 -28.23
C PRO A 538 -8.88 -19.99 -29.05
N GLY A 539 -8.41 -21.07 -28.44
CA GLY A 539 -8.22 -22.38 -29.04
C GLY A 539 -6.84 -22.62 -29.64
N ASP A 540 -6.06 -21.59 -29.96
CA ASP A 540 -4.72 -21.77 -30.53
C ASP A 540 -3.72 -22.24 -29.47
N VAL A 541 -2.70 -22.96 -29.91
CA VAL A 541 -1.59 -23.44 -29.09
C VAL A 541 -0.27 -23.01 -29.72
N THR A 542 0.66 -22.55 -28.89
CA THR A 542 2.01 -22.20 -29.31
C THR A 542 3.05 -22.86 -28.41
N PRO A 543 4.11 -23.46 -28.96
CA PRO A 543 5.25 -23.91 -28.15
C PRO A 543 6.09 -22.70 -27.71
N SER A 544 6.74 -22.82 -26.55
CA SER A 544 7.55 -21.74 -25.97
C SER A 544 8.54 -22.31 -24.96
N PHE A 545 9.52 -21.50 -24.55
CA PHE A 545 10.39 -21.79 -23.42
C PHE A 545 10.11 -20.83 -22.27
N LEU A 546 10.30 -21.32 -21.05
CA LEU A 546 10.41 -20.52 -19.84
C LEU A 546 11.88 -20.48 -19.40
N LEU A 547 12.40 -19.29 -19.18
CA LEU A 547 13.79 -19.07 -18.76
C LEU A 547 13.83 -18.52 -17.33
N ASP A 548 14.89 -18.85 -16.60
CA ASP A 548 15.18 -18.31 -15.27
C ASP A 548 15.89 -16.95 -15.31
N ALA A 549 16.34 -16.48 -14.14
CA ALA A 549 16.98 -15.18 -13.98
C ALA A 549 18.34 -15.07 -14.70
N GLU A 550 18.97 -16.22 -14.98
CA GLU A 550 20.26 -16.36 -15.67
C GLU A 550 20.07 -16.75 -17.15
N GLY A 551 18.83 -16.81 -17.63
CA GLY A 551 18.51 -17.13 -19.03
C GLY A 551 18.67 -18.61 -19.37
N LYS A 552 18.70 -19.50 -18.37
CA LYS A 552 18.74 -20.96 -18.54
C LYS A 552 17.34 -21.53 -18.60
N LEU A 553 17.21 -22.70 -19.23
CA LEU A 553 15.94 -23.38 -19.40
C LEU A 553 15.33 -23.84 -18.07
N ILE A 554 14.14 -23.34 -17.74
CA ILE A 554 13.29 -23.93 -16.70
C ILE A 554 12.54 -25.13 -17.28
N ALA A 555 11.84 -24.91 -18.39
CA ALA A 555 11.06 -25.93 -19.08
C ALA A 555 10.67 -25.50 -20.50
N ASP A 556 10.53 -26.48 -21.39
CA ASP A 556 9.70 -26.32 -22.57
C ASP A 556 8.22 -26.42 -22.20
N VAL A 557 7.41 -25.56 -22.81
CA VAL A 557 5.98 -25.47 -22.52
C VAL A 557 5.15 -25.35 -23.79
N SER A 558 3.91 -25.82 -23.72
CA SER A 558 2.87 -25.51 -24.72
C SER A 558 1.82 -24.63 -24.08
N ILE A 559 1.59 -23.46 -24.64
CA ILE A 559 0.64 -22.49 -24.12
C ILE A 559 -0.58 -22.48 -25.02
N LEU A 560 -1.73 -22.84 -24.47
CA LEU A 560 -3.02 -22.78 -25.15
C LEU A 560 -3.88 -21.68 -24.51
N ARG A 561 -4.54 -20.87 -25.35
CA ARG A 561 -5.51 -19.88 -24.89
C ARG A 561 -6.91 -20.48 -24.87
N LEU A 562 -7.63 -20.33 -23.78
CA LEU A 562 -9.05 -20.68 -23.69
C LEU A 562 -9.92 -19.45 -23.99
N PRO A 563 -11.21 -19.62 -24.34
CA PRO A 563 -12.16 -18.52 -24.33
C PRO A 563 -12.17 -17.84 -22.95
N PRO A 564 -12.35 -16.50 -22.89
CA PRO A 564 -12.54 -15.82 -21.62
C PRO A 564 -13.81 -16.32 -20.91
N ASP A 565 -13.87 -16.20 -19.59
CA ASP A 565 -15.09 -16.52 -18.83
C ASP A 565 -16.21 -15.47 -19.05
N GLU A 566 -17.37 -15.71 -18.43
CA GLU A 566 -18.52 -14.79 -18.46
C GLU A 566 -18.20 -13.39 -17.92
N LYS A 567 -17.11 -13.26 -17.13
CA LYS A 567 -16.62 -12.00 -16.56
C LYS A 567 -15.50 -11.38 -17.40
N GLY A 568 -15.17 -11.96 -18.56
CA GLY A 568 -14.14 -11.47 -19.47
C GLY A 568 -12.69 -11.76 -19.05
N LYS A 569 -12.47 -12.63 -18.06
CA LYS A 569 -11.13 -12.99 -17.56
C LYS A 569 -10.44 -13.92 -18.54
N ASP A 570 -9.17 -13.65 -18.86
CA ASP A 570 -8.36 -14.51 -19.72
C ASP A 570 -7.92 -15.80 -19.00
N TYR A 571 -7.92 -16.91 -19.75
CA TYR A 571 -7.48 -18.22 -19.29
C TYR A 571 -6.48 -18.83 -20.26
N TYR A 572 -5.40 -19.37 -19.69
CA TYR A 572 -4.37 -20.08 -20.43
C TYR A 572 -4.07 -21.41 -19.77
N LEU A 573 -3.77 -22.41 -20.60
CA LEU A 573 -3.25 -23.70 -20.17
C LEU A 573 -1.78 -23.77 -20.56
N VAL A 574 -0.92 -24.04 -19.59
CA VAL A 574 0.53 -24.21 -19.74
C VAL A 574 0.84 -25.68 -19.50
N ALA A 575 1.09 -26.43 -20.58
CA ALA A 575 1.41 -27.84 -20.52
C ALA A 575 2.93 -28.04 -20.54
N THR A 576 3.45 -28.89 -19.64
CA THR A 576 4.87 -29.26 -19.55
C THR A 576 5.02 -30.71 -19.08
N THR A 577 6.24 -31.21 -18.91
CA THR A 577 6.48 -32.57 -18.43
C THR A 577 6.19 -32.73 -16.94
N SER A 578 5.82 -33.94 -16.49
CA SER A 578 5.63 -34.22 -15.06
C SER A 578 6.88 -33.94 -14.21
N SER A 579 8.09 -34.01 -14.77
CA SER A 579 9.33 -33.67 -14.06
C SER A 579 9.54 -32.17 -13.87
N SER A 580 8.94 -31.33 -14.71
CA SER A 580 9.15 -29.87 -14.70
C SER A 580 7.97 -29.09 -14.10
N ILE A 581 6.79 -29.72 -13.95
CA ILE A 581 5.54 -29.06 -13.53
C ILE A 581 5.70 -28.24 -12.24
N GLN A 582 6.39 -28.78 -11.24
CA GLN A 582 6.53 -28.11 -9.95
C GLN A 582 7.45 -26.90 -10.04
N LYS A 583 8.55 -27.01 -10.80
CA LYS A 583 9.45 -25.87 -11.07
C LYS A 583 8.71 -24.75 -11.80
N VAL A 584 7.94 -25.11 -12.82
CA VAL A 584 7.12 -24.14 -13.57
C VAL A 584 6.08 -23.49 -12.66
N LYS A 585 5.37 -24.27 -11.83
CA LYS A 585 4.37 -23.75 -10.90
C LYS A 585 4.98 -22.75 -9.93
N CYS A 586 6.06 -23.12 -9.21
CA CYS A 586 6.74 -22.24 -8.27
C CYS A 586 7.29 -20.97 -8.96
N TRP A 587 7.80 -21.09 -10.19
CA TRP A 587 8.27 -19.94 -10.97
C TRP A 587 7.13 -18.96 -11.28
N LEU A 588 6.02 -19.45 -11.82
CA LEU A 588 4.87 -18.60 -12.17
C LEU A 588 4.21 -17.99 -10.92
N GLU A 589 4.08 -18.75 -9.82
CA GLU A 589 3.57 -18.23 -8.54
C GLU A 589 4.50 -17.16 -7.96
N GLY A 590 5.82 -17.41 -7.90
CA GLY A 590 6.79 -16.44 -7.37
C GLY A 590 6.85 -15.14 -8.18
N LEU A 591 6.72 -15.21 -9.51
CA LEU A 591 6.59 -14.03 -10.37
C LEU A 591 5.27 -13.28 -10.13
N SER A 592 4.17 -14.00 -9.89
CA SER A 592 2.87 -13.43 -9.56
C SER A 592 2.88 -12.68 -8.23
N ASP A 593 3.51 -13.26 -7.20
CA ASP A 593 3.73 -12.64 -5.88
C ASP A 593 4.56 -11.35 -6.01
N GLY A 594 5.55 -11.37 -6.90
CA GLY A 594 6.31 -10.19 -7.30
C GLY A 594 7.46 -9.81 -6.35
N TYR A 595 7.95 -10.78 -5.58
CA TYR A 595 9.12 -10.64 -4.68
C TYR A 595 10.34 -11.44 -5.13
N ILE A 596 10.27 -12.18 -6.25
CA ILE A 596 11.43 -12.93 -6.72
C ILE A 596 12.33 -12.10 -7.63
N ILE A 597 13.63 -12.42 -7.60
CA ILE A 597 14.60 -11.93 -8.57
C ILE A 597 14.48 -12.80 -9.82
N PHE A 598 14.09 -12.18 -10.94
CA PHE A 598 14.07 -12.79 -12.27
C PHE A 598 14.98 -12.05 -13.26
N ASP A 599 15.60 -10.97 -12.81
CA ASP A 599 16.57 -10.19 -13.55
C ASP A 599 17.54 -9.54 -12.53
N PRO A 600 18.72 -10.14 -12.30
CA PRO A 600 19.67 -9.63 -11.32
C PRO A 600 20.31 -8.29 -11.74
N GLN A 601 20.29 -7.95 -13.03
CA GLN A 601 20.82 -6.69 -13.55
C GLN A 601 19.79 -5.55 -13.43
N ASP A 602 18.51 -5.89 -13.31
CA ASP A 602 17.39 -4.95 -13.19
C ASP A 602 16.49 -5.28 -11.99
N ILE A 603 16.96 -4.95 -10.80
CA ILE A 603 16.21 -5.18 -9.57
C ILE A 603 14.86 -4.45 -9.52
N PHE A 604 14.68 -3.40 -10.34
CA PHE A 604 13.41 -2.67 -10.41
C PHE A 604 12.35 -3.43 -11.20
N ALA A 605 12.70 -4.23 -12.20
CA ALA A 605 11.73 -4.84 -13.11
C ALA A 605 10.69 -5.70 -12.38
N LYS A 606 9.42 -5.65 -12.77
CA LYS A 606 8.36 -6.50 -12.23
C LYS A 606 7.51 -7.03 -13.37
N ILE A 607 7.30 -8.34 -13.40
CA ILE A 607 6.37 -8.96 -14.34
C ILE A 607 4.95 -8.55 -14.01
N GLN A 608 4.12 -8.34 -15.03
CA GLN A 608 2.72 -7.96 -14.86
C GLN A 608 1.88 -9.07 -14.20
N GLY A 609 1.57 -8.93 -12.91
CA GLY A 609 0.64 -9.81 -12.17
C GLY A 609 -0.18 -9.01 -11.14
N PRO A 610 -1.14 -9.61 -10.43
CA PRO A 610 -1.14 -11.03 -10.12
C PRO A 610 -1.94 -11.86 -11.13
N VAL A 611 -1.56 -13.13 -11.20
CA VAL A 611 -2.27 -14.23 -11.85
C VAL A 611 -2.45 -15.37 -10.86
N VAL A 612 -3.48 -16.17 -11.06
CA VAL A 612 -3.73 -17.42 -10.33
C VAL A 612 -3.16 -18.56 -11.14
N VAL A 613 -2.38 -19.43 -10.50
CA VAL A 613 -1.75 -20.61 -11.10
C VAL A 613 -2.27 -21.86 -10.41
N GLU A 614 -2.95 -22.73 -11.13
CA GLU A 614 -3.58 -23.94 -10.57
C GLU A 614 -3.23 -25.16 -11.42
N GLN A 615 -3.01 -26.31 -10.81
CA GLN A 615 -2.82 -27.55 -11.57
C GLN A 615 -4.19 -28.11 -12.01
N VAL A 616 -4.30 -28.48 -13.28
CA VAL A 616 -5.52 -29.08 -13.85
C VAL A 616 -5.55 -30.58 -13.59
N LYS A 617 -6.56 -31.06 -12.86
CA LYS A 617 -6.73 -32.48 -12.52
C LYS A 617 -7.76 -33.17 -13.42
N GLU A 618 -8.93 -32.58 -13.60
CA GLU A 618 -10.03 -33.16 -14.38
C GLU A 618 -9.91 -32.84 -15.88
N GLY A 619 -10.33 -33.77 -16.75
CA GLY A 619 -10.34 -33.55 -18.21
C GLY A 619 -8.97 -33.43 -18.87
N LYS A 620 -7.88 -33.62 -18.10
CA LYS A 620 -6.49 -33.47 -18.53
C LYS A 620 -6.17 -34.22 -19.82
N GLU A 621 -6.51 -35.50 -19.92
CA GLU A 621 -6.19 -36.32 -21.10
C GLU A 621 -6.87 -35.81 -22.38
N GLU A 622 -8.13 -35.36 -22.28
CA GLU A 622 -8.87 -34.82 -23.41
C GLU A 622 -8.23 -33.50 -23.89
N ILE A 623 -7.85 -32.64 -22.95
CA ILE A 623 -7.15 -31.38 -23.25
C ILE A 623 -5.82 -31.65 -23.96
N LEU A 624 -5.02 -32.59 -23.44
CA LEU A 624 -3.74 -32.96 -24.05
C LEU A 624 -3.92 -33.48 -25.48
N ARG A 625 -4.93 -34.33 -25.74
CA ARG A 625 -5.24 -34.80 -27.11
C ARG A 625 -5.62 -33.64 -28.04
N LYS A 626 -6.42 -32.67 -27.57
CA LYS A 626 -6.78 -31.47 -28.36
C LYS A 626 -5.55 -30.61 -28.66
N MET A 627 -4.67 -30.40 -27.68
CA MET A 627 -3.42 -29.66 -27.85
C MET A 627 -2.49 -30.36 -28.84
N GLU A 628 -2.32 -31.68 -28.73
CA GLU A 628 -1.45 -32.45 -29.61
C GLU A 628 -1.96 -32.44 -31.06
N GLY A 629 -3.27 -32.59 -31.27
CA GLY A 629 -3.88 -32.49 -32.59
C GLY A 629 -3.55 -31.15 -33.26
N LYS A 630 -3.69 -30.03 -32.52
CA LYS A 630 -3.39 -28.69 -33.04
C LYS A 630 -1.90 -28.44 -33.30
N LEU A 631 -1.02 -28.96 -32.42
CA LEU A 631 0.43 -28.89 -32.63
C LEU A 631 0.85 -29.64 -33.90
N LYS A 632 0.27 -30.82 -34.17
CA LYS A 632 0.57 -31.62 -35.38
C LYS A 632 0.07 -31.00 -36.68
N THR A 633 -1.04 -30.26 -36.64
CA THR A 633 -1.64 -29.64 -37.83
C THR A 633 -0.96 -28.35 -38.26
N ASN A 634 -0.09 -27.75 -37.43
CA ASN A 634 0.67 -26.56 -37.81
C ASN A 634 2.06 -26.97 -38.33
N PRO A 635 2.34 -26.83 -39.64
CA PRO A 635 3.62 -27.25 -40.23
C PRO A 635 4.83 -26.46 -39.72
N GLU A 636 4.64 -25.31 -39.07
CA GLU A 636 5.72 -24.52 -38.45
C GLU A 636 6.12 -25.01 -37.04
N ASN A 637 5.33 -25.91 -36.44
CA ASN A 637 5.63 -26.48 -35.12
C ASN A 637 6.46 -27.79 -35.27
N PRO A 638 7.58 -27.95 -34.54
CA PRO A 638 8.36 -29.18 -34.55
C PRO A 638 7.52 -30.38 -34.10
N LYS A 639 7.86 -31.58 -34.58
CA LYS A 639 7.15 -32.80 -34.18
C LYS A 639 7.43 -33.05 -32.71
N LEU A 640 6.51 -33.71 -32.00
CA LEU A 640 6.67 -34.08 -30.57
C LEU A 640 8.01 -34.78 -30.27
N LYS A 641 8.61 -35.45 -31.27
CA LYS A 641 9.93 -36.11 -31.19
C LYS A 641 11.10 -35.13 -31.02
N ASP A 642 10.99 -33.89 -31.46
CA ASP A 642 12.04 -32.87 -31.34
C ASP A 642 12.16 -32.37 -29.89
N ARG A 643 11.07 -32.45 -29.10
CA ARG A 643 11.08 -32.19 -27.64
C ARG A 643 11.88 -33.21 -26.84
N LEU A 644 11.97 -34.45 -27.33
CA LEU A 644 12.69 -35.54 -26.66
C LEU A 644 14.22 -35.41 -26.75
N ARG A 645 14.75 -34.52 -27.60
CA ARG A 645 16.21 -34.29 -27.76
C ARG A 645 16.84 -33.42 -26.67
N LEU A 646 16.05 -32.70 -25.88
CA LEU A 646 16.54 -31.82 -24.80
C LEU A 646 16.99 -32.60 -23.54
N LYS A 647 16.88 -33.95 -23.54
CA LYS A 647 17.33 -34.82 -22.45
C LYS A 647 18.82 -35.15 -22.54
N GLN A 648 19.69 -34.18 -22.27
CA GLN A 648 21.02 -34.44 -21.69
C GLN A 648 21.33 -33.37 -20.64
N GLU A 649 21.72 -33.84 -19.46
CA GLU A 649 21.92 -33.08 -18.22
C GLU A 649 23.11 -32.10 -18.34
N ALA A 650 22.85 -30.84 -18.70
CA ALA A 650 23.65 -29.66 -18.40
C ALA A 650 22.88 -28.37 -18.78
N GLU A 651 23.25 -27.25 -18.18
CA GLU A 651 22.65 -25.91 -18.28
C GLU A 651 22.45 -25.42 -19.74
N ILE A 652 21.32 -25.73 -20.37
CA ILE A 652 21.00 -25.20 -21.71
C ILE A 652 20.58 -23.74 -21.57
N ASP A 653 21.36 -22.84 -22.19
CA ASP A 653 21.08 -21.40 -22.20
C ASP A 653 20.13 -20.98 -23.34
N GLY A 654 19.54 -19.80 -23.19
CA GLY A 654 18.61 -19.23 -24.18
C GLY A 654 19.22 -19.05 -25.57
N LEU A 655 20.53 -18.82 -25.68
CA LEU A 655 21.21 -18.68 -26.97
C LEU A 655 21.25 -20.00 -27.75
N SER A 656 21.57 -21.09 -27.07
CA SER A 656 21.61 -22.43 -27.63
C SER A 656 20.22 -22.88 -28.06
N LEU A 657 19.22 -22.65 -27.21
CA LEU A 657 17.81 -22.91 -27.54
C LEU A 657 17.35 -22.13 -28.77
N TYR A 658 17.73 -20.86 -28.91
CA TYR A 658 17.37 -20.07 -30.08
C TYR A 658 18.01 -20.60 -31.37
N LYS A 659 19.25 -21.10 -31.31
CA LYS A 659 19.93 -21.69 -32.48
C LYS A 659 19.23 -22.95 -32.97
N ASP A 660 18.76 -23.78 -32.03
CA ASP A 660 18.13 -25.06 -32.34
C ASP A 660 16.63 -24.91 -32.66
N PHE A 661 15.95 -23.97 -32.01
CA PHE A 661 14.48 -23.76 -32.10
C PHE A 661 14.11 -22.28 -32.31
N PRO A 662 14.59 -21.63 -33.39
CA PRO A 662 14.37 -20.20 -33.61
C PRO A 662 12.89 -19.83 -33.71
N SER A 663 12.02 -20.72 -34.20
CA SER A 663 10.57 -20.47 -34.31
C SER A 663 9.82 -20.42 -32.97
N TRP A 664 10.46 -20.81 -31.86
CA TRP A 664 9.87 -20.77 -30.51
C TRP A 664 10.19 -19.47 -29.77
N PHE A 665 10.96 -18.59 -30.40
CA PHE A 665 11.30 -17.27 -29.92
C PHE A 665 10.66 -16.22 -30.81
N ASP A 666 9.98 -15.26 -30.20
CA ASP A 666 9.71 -13.99 -30.86
C ASP A 666 10.63 -12.93 -30.28
N LEU A 667 11.82 -12.79 -30.88
CA LEU A 667 12.80 -11.81 -30.46
C LEU A 667 12.38 -10.36 -30.77
N SER A 668 11.29 -10.12 -31.49
CA SER A 668 10.76 -8.77 -31.72
C SER A 668 9.95 -8.25 -30.52
N LYS A 669 9.60 -9.10 -29.56
CA LYS A 669 8.80 -8.72 -28.39
C LYS A 669 9.44 -7.58 -27.58
N PRO A 670 8.62 -6.74 -26.92
CA PRO A 670 9.11 -5.70 -26.04
C PRO A 670 9.95 -6.22 -24.89
N TYR A 671 9.67 -7.40 -24.37
CA TYR A 671 10.44 -8.04 -23.30
C TYR A 671 10.05 -9.51 -23.20
N PHE A 672 11.00 -10.36 -22.81
CA PHE A 672 10.73 -11.58 -22.06
C PHE A 672 11.92 -11.89 -21.13
N ILE A 673 11.69 -12.69 -20.09
CA ILE A 673 12.73 -13.04 -19.11
C ILE A 673 13.94 -13.70 -19.80
N GLY A 674 15.16 -13.28 -19.44
CA GLY A 674 16.41 -13.79 -20.01
C GLY A 674 16.78 -13.25 -21.39
N GLN A 675 15.88 -12.52 -22.07
CA GLN A 675 16.11 -12.00 -23.43
C GLN A 675 17.42 -11.19 -23.54
N HIS A 676 17.64 -10.26 -22.61
CA HIS A 676 18.76 -9.32 -22.67
C HIS A 676 20.15 -9.99 -22.57
N LEU A 677 20.21 -11.21 -22.03
CA LEU A 677 21.47 -11.92 -21.75
C LEU A 677 22.16 -12.45 -23.00
N PHE A 678 21.40 -12.76 -24.05
CA PHE A 678 21.95 -13.36 -25.26
C PHE A 678 21.62 -12.59 -26.54
N ILE A 679 20.72 -11.61 -26.48
CA ILE A 679 20.22 -10.92 -27.68
C ILE A 679 21.31 -10.17 -28.46
N GLN A 680 22.35 -9.68 -27.78
CA GLN A 680 23.48 -8.99 -28.41
C GLN A 680 24.35 -9.95 -29.25
N ASN A 681 24.27 -11.25 -29.00
CA ASN A 681 24.99 -12.28 -29.74
C ASN A 681 24.24 -12.76 -30.99
N ILE A 682 23.05 -12.20 -31.26
CA ILE A 682 22.21 -12.56 -32.41
C ILE A 682 22.23 -11.40 -33.41
N SER A 683 22.72 -11.67 -34.62
CA SER A 683 22.68 -10.70 -35.71
C SER A 683 21.36 -10.81 -36.48
N LEU A 684 20.40 -9.93 -36.18
CA LEU A 684 19.18 -9.77 -36.96
C LEU A 684 19.34 -8.60 -37.94
N LYS A 685 19.24 -8.88 -39.25
CA LYS A 685 19.17 -7.83 -40.26
C LYS A 685 17.77 -7.21 -40.25
N VAL A 686 17.61 -6.06 -39.61
CA VAL A 686 16.34 -5.33 -39.57
C VAL A 686 16.55 -3.90 -40.03
N GLU A 687 15.87 -3.50 -41.10
CA GLU A 687 15.89 -2.12 -41.61
C GLU A 687 14.74 -1.31 -40.99
N LYS A 688 15.04 -0.52 -39.96
CA LYS A 688 14.10 0.45 -39.37
C LYS A 688 14.63 1.87 -39.46
N LYS A 689 13.70 2.82 -39.58
CA LYS A 689 14.01 4.25 -39.71
C LYS A 689 14.11 4.90 -38.32
N LYS A 690 15.00 5.89 -38.19
CA LYS A 690 14.93 6.83 -37.06
C LYS A 690 13.73 7.75 -37.26
N PHE A 691 13.00 8.02 -36.19
CA PHE A 691 11.90 8.96 -36.24
C PHE A 691 12.46 10.39 -36.26
N HIS A 692 11.98 11.20 -37.19
CA HIS A 692 12.26 12.63 -37.23
C HIS A 692 10.97 13.36 -37.57
N TYR A 693 10.63 14.36 -36.76
CA TYR A 693 9.46 15.20 -36.97
C TYR A 693 9.90 16.57 -37.48
N ALA A 694 9.57 16.88 -38.73
CA ALA A 694 9.75 18.19 -39.33
C ALA A 694 8.38 18.89 -39.44
N GLY A 695 7.99 19.61 -38.38
CA GLY A 695 6.72 20.33 -38.34
C GLY A 695 6.69 21.58 -39.20
N LYS A 696 5.51 21.95 -39.71
CA LYS A 696 5.22 23.29 -40.27
C LYS A 696 4.16 23.96 -39.39
N GLU A 697 4.43 25.17 -38.92
CA GLU A 697 3.46 25.93 -38.14
C GLU A 697 2.54 26.73 -39.06
N LYS A 698 1.23 26.45 -38.98
CA LYS A 698 0.18 27.39 -39.40
C LYS A 698 -0.52 27.86 -38.13
N ILE A 699 -0.67 29.16 -37.99
CA ILE A 699 -1.40 29.75 -36.86
C ILE A 699 -2.87 29.38 -36.99
N LYS A 700 -3.41 28.68 -36.00
CA LYS A 700 -4.84 28.32 -35.88
C LYS A 700 -5.55 29.29 -34.93
N LYS A 701 -6.87 29.39 -35.05
CA LYS A 701 -7.72 30.14 -34.12
C LYS A 701 -8.47 29.18 -33.22
N SER A 702 -8.67 29.56 -31.96
CA SER A 702 -9.53 28.83 -31.03
C SER A 702 -10.94 28.60 -31.61
N PHE A 703 -11.57 27.48 -31.23
CA PHE A 703 -12.98 27.21 -31.54
C PHE A 703 -13.94 28.21 -30.87
N LEU A 704 -13.47 28.90 -29.83
CA LEU A 704 -14.19 29.94 -29.10
C LEU A 704 -13.73 31.36 -29.46
N HIS A 705 -12.90 31.52 -30.50
CA HIS A 705 -12.28 32.80 -30.87
C HIS A 705 -13.31 33.95 -31.01
N THR A 706 -14.48 33.69 -31.60
CA THR A 706 -15.55 34.69 -31.73
C THR A 706 -16.12 35.12 -30.38
N GLU A 707 -16.29 34.20 -29.43
CA GLU A 707 -16.77 34.54 -28.08
C GLU A 707 -15.73 35.36 -27.32
N HIS A 708 -14.44 35.02 -27.47
CA HIS A 708 -13.35 35.77 -26.84
C HIS A 708 -13.25 37.21 -27.32
N LEU A 709 -13.50 37.46 -28.61
CA LEU A 709 -13.59 38.82 -29.14
C LEU A 709 -14.74 39.61 -28.51
N LYS A 710 -15.92 38.98 -28.32
CA LYS A 710 -17.08 39.63 -27.67
C LYS A 710 -16.77 39.97 -26.20
N LEU A 711 -16.00 39.13 -25.52
CA LEU A 711 -15.59 39.32 -24.12
C LEU A 711 -14.41 40.28 -23.96
N GLY A 712 -13.89 40.87 -25.05
CA GLY A 712 -12.81 41.86 -24.99
C GLY A 712 -11.41 41.27 -24.72
N ALA A 713 -11.20 39.98 -25.00
CA ALA A 713 -9.93 39.30 -24.75
C ALA A 713 -8.73 39.98 -25.43
N LYS A 714 -7.61 40.03 -24.72
CA LYS A 714 -6.30 40.36 -25.31
C LYS A 714 -5.65 39.07 -25.78
N PHE A 715 -5.29 38.98 -27.05
CA PHE A 715 -4.74 37.76 -27.64
C PHE A 715 -3.21 37.71 -27.60
N THR A 716 -2.68 36.50 -27.56
CA THR A 716 -1.27 36.20 -27.79
C THR A 716 -1.14 34.98 -28.71
N ARG A 717 0.06 34.77 -29.24
CA ARG A 717 0.41 33.53 -29.95
C ARG A 717 0.97 32.53 -28.94
N PHE A 718 0.38 31.36 -28.87
CA PHE A 718 0.81 30.29 -27.99
C PHE A 718 0.67 28.94 -28.68
N ALA A 719 1.75 28.17 -28.76
CA ALA A 719 1.75 26.81 -29.32
C ALA A 719 1.13 26.67 -30.73
N GLY A 720 1.29 27.68 -31.60
CA GLY A 720 0.70 27.70 -32.94
C GLY A 720 -0.79 28.11 -32.97
N TRP A 721 -1.34 28.62 -31.87
CA TRP A 721 -2.71 29.12 -31.77
C TRP A 721 -2.76 30.59 -31.36
N GLU A 722 -3.78 31.31 -31.83
CA GLU A 722 -4.19 32.61 -31.32
C GLU A 722 -5.16 32.40 -30.14
N MET A 723 -4.69 32.71 -28.93
CA MET A 723 -5.38 32.40 -27.66
C MET A 723 -5.49 33.64 -26.76
N PRO A 724 -6.54 33.73 -25.91
CA PRO A 724 -6.65 34.78 -24.90
C PRO A 724 -5.49 34.74 -23.91
N LEU A 725 -4.74 35.84 -23.78
CA LEU A 725 -3.75 36.06 -22.74
C LEU A 725 -4.43 36.44 -21.41
N TYR A 726 -5.41 37.35 -21.46
CA TYR A 726 -6.29 37.77 -20.36
C TYR A 726 -7.51 38.53 -20.92
N TYR A 727 -8.53 38.68 -20.09
CA TYR A 727 -9.76 39.46 -20.32
C TYR A 727 -9.78 40.70 -19.44
N THR A 728 -9.56 40.57 -18.13
CA THR A 728 -9.54 41.69 -17.19
C THR A 728 -8.12 41.99 -16.69
N GLY A 729 -7.36 40.94 -16.37
CA GLY A 729 -5.97 41.05 -15.94
C GLY A 729 -5.50 39.78 -15.25
N ILE A 730 -4.22 39.44 -15.41
CA ILE A 730 -3.65 38.16 -14.93
C ILE A 730 -3.85 37.95 -13.43
N ALA A 731 -3.62 38.98 -12.62
CA ALA A 731 -3.74 38.88 -11.16
C ALA A 731 -5.20 38.73 -10.69
N GLU A 732 -6.13 39.40 -11.38
CA GLU A 732 -7.56 39.32 -11.06
C GLU A 732 -8.15 37.95 -11.44
N GLU A 733 -7.80 37.45 -12.63
CA GLU A 733 -8.21 36.13 -13.10
C GLU A 733 -7.60 34.99 -12.26
N HIS A 734 -6.33 35.11 -11.88
CA HIS A 734 -5.69 34.18 -10.93
C HIS A 734 -6.47 34.13 -9.61
N ARG A 735 -6.83 35.29 -9.06
CA ARG A 735 -7.58 35.40 -7.81
C ARG A 735 -8.97 34.78 -7.94
N ALA A 736 -9.65 35.00 -9.07
CA ALA A 736 -10.95 34.41 -9.34
C ALA A 736 -10.90 32.88 -9.30
N VAL A 737 -9.85 32.24 -9.81
CA VAL A 737 -9.71 30.78 -9.73
C VAL A 737 -9.48 30.30 -8.29
N ARG A 738 -8.60 30.98 -7.55
CA ARG A 738 -8.24 30.61 -6.16
C ARG A 738 -9.38 30.80 -5.16
N GLU A 739 -10.21 31.83 -5.37
CA GLU A 739 -11.23 32.24 -4.40
C GLU A 739 -12.65 31.86 -4.84
N ARG A 740 -12.88 31.68 -6.15
CA ARG A 740 -14.21 31.50 -6.76
C ARG A 740 -14.16 30.41 -7.83
N ALA A 741 -14.30 30.77 -9.11
CA ALA A 741 -14.12 29.89 -10.25
C ALA A 741 -13.61 30.68 -11.47
N GLY A 742 -12.81 30.03 -12.30
CA GLY A 742 -12.42 30.52 -13.61
C GLY A 742 -12.69 29.49 -14.71
N ILE A 743 -13.22 29.95 -15.84
CA ILE A 743 -13.39 29.14 -17.04
C ILE A 743 -12.28 29.45 -18.05
N PHE A 744 -11.65 28.41 -18.57
CA PHE A 744 -10.51 28.50 -19.48
C PHE A 744 -10.81 27.82 -20.81
N ASP A 745 -10.40 28.50 -21.88
CA ASP A 745 -10.36 27.90 -23.20
C ASP A 745 -9.08 27.08 -23.36
N VAL A 746 -9.25 25.77 -23.28
CA VAL A 746 -8.19 24.78 -23.53
C VAL A 746 -8.37 24.05 -24.85
N THR A 747 -9.26 24.51 -25.74
CA THR A 747 -9.60 23.85 -27.02
C THR A 747 -8.44 23.73 -28.00
N HIS A 748 -7.30 24.37 -27.70
CA HIS A 748 -6.03 24.26 -28.42
C HIS A 748 -5.29 22.95 -28.11
N MET A 749 -5.52 22.30 -26.96
CA MET A 749 -4.89 21.03 -26.56
C MET A 749 -5.18 19.91 -27.57
N GLY A 750 -4.27 18.94 -27.68
CA GLY A 750 -4.43 17.84 -28.63
C GLY A 750 -5.25 16.71 -28.02
N VAL A 751 -6.31 16.28 -28.70
CA VAL A 751 -7.17 15.16 -28.27
C VAL A 751 -7.08 14.03 -29.30
N LEU A 752 -6.49 12.92 -28.90
CA LEU A 752 -6.27 11.75 -29.74
C LEU A 752 -7.00 10.54 -29.16
N GLU A 753 -7.28 9.55 -30.01
CA GLU A 753 -7.81 8.26 -29.60
C GLU A 753 -6.86 7.14 -30.02
N VAL A 754 -6.69 6.15 -29.13
CA VAL A 754 -6.09 4.86 -29.43
C VAL A 754 -7.10 3.77 -29.11
N SER A 755 -7.51 3.01 -30.12
CA SER A 755 -8.59 2.02 -30.00
C SER A 755 -8.24 0.65 -30.59
N GLY A 756 -8.91 -0.39 -30.08
CA GLY A 756 -8.80 -1.80 -30.48
C GLY A 756 -8.32 -2.71 -29.34
N LYS A 757 -8.47 -4.03 -29.53
CA LYS A 757 -8.09 -5.10 -28.56
C LYS A 757 -6.65 -5.02 -28.03
N GLY A 758 -5.75 -4.39 -28.78
CA GLY A 758 -4.35 -4.22 -28.41
C GLY A 758 -4.02 -2.85 -27.79
N ALA A 759 -4.98 -1.96 -27.57
CA ALA A 759 -4.73 -0.58 -27.17
C ALA A 759 -3.96 -0.47 -25.84
N ALA A 760 -4.36 -1.25 -24.83
CA ALA A 760 -3.65 -1.30 -23.54
C ALA A 760 -2.22 -1.82 -23.70
N ASP A 761 -2.01 -2.91 -24.46
CA ASP A 761 -0.68 -3.47 -24.74
C ASP A 761 0.22 -2.45 -25.44
N PHE A 762 -0.34 -1.71 -26.40
CA PHE A 762 0.38 -0.69 -27.14
C PHE A 762 0.79 0.49 -26.26
N LEU A 763 -0.17 1.03 -25.50
CA LEU A 763 0.08 2.18 -24.63
C LEU A 763 0.98 1.82 -23.44
N ASP A 764 0.91 0.58 -22.93
CA ASP A 764 1.85 0.07 -21.93
C ASP A 764 3.29 0.04 -22.47
N VAL A 765 3.55 -0.06 -23.77
CA VAL A 765 4.93 0.05 -24.28
C VAL A 765 5.31 1.50 -24.57
N ALA A 766 4.37 2.27 -25.14
CA ALA A 766 4.61 3.64 -25.56
C ALA A 766 4.75 4.64 -24.40
N CYS A 767 4.06 4.40 -23.28
CA CYS A 767 3.97 5.31 -22.16
C CYS A 767 4.88 4.89 -21.00
N THR A 768 5.29 5.82 -20.14
CA THR A 768 6.10 5.51 -18.94
C THR A 768 5.30 4.90 -17.79
N ASN A 769 3.97 4.94 -17.83
CA ASN A 769 3.06 4.44 -16.79
C ASN A 769 2.30 3.17 -17.24
N TYR A 770 1.67 2.43 -16.33
CA TYR A 770 0.85 1.25 -16.67
C TYR A 770 -0.56 1.69 -17.06
N VAL A 771 -0.86 1.74 -18.36
CA VAL A 771 -2.19 2.09 -18.88
C VAL A 771 -3.22 1.01 -18.55
N ARG A 772 -2.80 -0.23 -18.37
CA ARG A 772 -3.71 -1.32 -17.95
C ARG A 772 -4.21 -1.21 -16.51
N TRP A 773 -3.61 -0.35 -15.68
CA TRP A 773 -4.03 -0.22 -14.29
C TRP A 773 -5.22 0.72 -14.10
N ILE A 774 -5.51 1.57 -15.08
CA ILE A 774 -6.69 2.44 -15.05
C ILE A 774 -7.92 1.70 -15.58
N LYS A 775 -9.02 1.79 -14.83
CA LYS A 775 -10.32 1.20 -15.18
C LYS A 775 -11.14 2.16 -16.06
N PRO A 776 -12.19 1.69 -16.74
CA PRO A 776 -13.14 2.57 -17.42
C PRO A 776 -13.64 3.68 -16.47
N GLY A 777 -13.63 4.94 -16.94
CA GLY A 777 -13.95 6.11 -16.11
C GLY A 777 -12.76 6.70 -15.36
N GLN A 778 -11.56 6.15 -15.50
CA GLN A 778 -10.34 6.67 -14.87
C GLN A 778 -9.33 7.19 -15.89
N SER A 779 -8.50 8.12 -15.45
CA SER A 779 -7.40 8.69 -16.21
C SER A 779 -6.11 8.71 -15.42
N GLN A 780 -4.98 8.85 -16.12
CA GLN A 780 -3.68 8.97 -15.48
C GLN A 780 -2.73 9.84 -16.29
N TYR A 781 -1.80 10.47 -15.57
CA TYR A 781 -0.68 11.19 -16.15
C TYR A 781 0.45 10.22 -16.56
N SER A 782 1.07 10.47 -17.71
CA SER A 782 2.20 9.70 -18.23
C SER A 782 3.06 10.51 -19.20
N PHE A 783 4.19 9.95 -19.62
CA PHE A 783 5.08 10.56 -20.59
C PHE A 783 5.23 9.67 -21.82
N LEU A 784 5.40 10.32 -22.97
CA LEU A 784 5.93 9.69 -24.19
C LEU A 784 7.39 10.10 -24.33
N LEU A 785 8.27 9.13 -24.49
CA LEU A 785 9.70 9.36 -24.68
C LEU A 785 10.16 8.86 -26.05
N ASP A 786 11.24 9.43 -26.55
CA ASP A 786 12.00 8.85 -27.66
C ASP A 786 12.96 7.74 -27.17
N PRO A 787 13.60 6.97 -28.08
CA PRO A 787 14.56 5.92 -27.70
C PRO A 787 15.78 6.43 -26.92
N GLU A 788 16.06 7.73 -26.97
CA GLU A 788 17.12 8.43 -26.24
C GLU A 788 16.65 8.90 -24.85
N GLY A 789 15.40 8.62 -24.47
CA GLY A 789 14.81 8.99 -23.20
C GLY A 789 14.57 10.50 -23.06
N ASN A 790 14.46 11.22 -24.18
CA ASN A 790 14.01 12.61 -24.20
C ASN A 790 12.48 12.64 -24.26
N VAL A 791 11.90 13.66 -23.62
CA VAL A 791 10.46 13.83 -23.58
C VAL A 791 9.95 14.26 -24.95
N ILE A 792 9.03 13.47 -25.50
CA ILE A 792 8.25 13.85 -26.68
C ILE A 792 7.12 14.77 -26.25
N ASP A 793 6.38 14.36 -25.22
CA ASP A 793 5.35 15.13 -24.54
C ASP A 793 4.98 14.47 -23.20
N ASP A 794 4.41 15.24 -22.28
CA ASP A 794 3.58 14.73 -21.19
C ASP A 794 2.11 14.65 -21.61
N ILE A 795 1.40 13.62 -21.13
CA ILE A 795 0.05 13.30 -21.58
C ILE A 795 -0.85 12.84 -20.42
N MET A 796 -2.15 13.06 -20.59
CA MET A 796 -3.19 12.39 -19.81
C MET A 796 -3.84 11.28 -20.65
N VAL A 797 -3.90 10.07 -20.10
CA VAL A 797 -4.54 8.91 -20.74
C VAL A 797 -5.83 8.59 -20.01
N TYR A 798 -6.95 8.60 -20.72
CA TYR A 798 -8.30 8.31 -20.23
C TYR A 798 -8.76 6.95 -20.74
N CYS A 799 -9.15 6.05 -19.83
CA CYS A 799 -9.73 4.75 -20.17
C CYS A 799 -11.25 4.90 -20.32
N ARG A 800 -11.74 4.97 -21.56
CA ARG A 800 -13.19 5.05 -21.85
C ARG A 800 -13.82 3.66 -21.83
N SER A 801 -13.09 2.66 -22.29
CA SER A 801 -13.42 1.25 -22.16
C SER A 801 -12.14 0.41 -22.27
N GLY A 802 -12.23 -0.91 -22.07
CA GLY A 802 -11.08 -1.82 -22.19
C GLY A 802 -10.40 -1.84 -23.58
N GLU A 803 -11.03 -1.26 -24.60
CA GLU A 803 -10.50 -1.17 -25.97
C GLU A 803 -10.44 0.27 -26.51
N LYS A 804 -10.77 1.29 -25.71
CA LYS A 804 -10.85 2.68 -26.17
C LYS A 804 -10.22 3.63 -25.17
N TYR A 805 -9.12 4.26 -25.58
CA TYR A 805 -8.36 5.21 -24.77
C TYR A 805 -8.31 6.56 -25.46
N MET A 806 -8.57 7.63 -24.70
CA MET A 806 -8.39 9.01 -25.16
C MET A 806 -7.10 9.57 -24.56
N ILE A 807 -6.29 10.23 -25.38
CA ILE A 807 -5.02 10.84 -24.97
C ILE A 807 -5.15 12.35 -25.16
N VAL A 808 -4.86 13.09 -24.09
CA VAL A 808 -4.76 14.54 -24.11
C VAL A 808 -3.30 14.93 -24.01
N CYS A 809 -2.83 15.76 -24.95
CA CYS A 809 -1.44 16.14 -25.11
C CYS A 809 -1.30 17.65 -25.33
N ASN A 810 -0.11 18.20 -25.15
CA ASN A 810 0.12 19.63 -25.28
C ASN A 810 -0.10 20.09 -26.72
N ALA A 811 -0.73 21.27 -26.87
CA ALA A 811 -1.10 21.84 -28.17
C ALA A 811 0.08 21.93 -29.16
N ALA A 812 1.28 22.30 -28.67
CA ALA A 812 2.48 22.44 -29.50
C ALA A 812 2.97 21.10 -30.07
N ASN A 813 2.61 19.99 -29.42
CA ASN A 813 3.13 18.67 -29.70
C ASN A 813 2.08 17.75 -30.34
N GLN A 814 0.83 18.15 -30.51
CA GLN A 814 -0.25 17.28 -31.02
C GLN A 814 0.14 16.49 -32.27
N GLU A 815 0.65 17.16 -33.31
CA GLU A 815 1.05 16.52 -34.57
C GLU A 815 2.30 15.63 -34.41
N LYS A 816 3.22 16.04 -33.52
CA LYS A 816 4.42 15.26 -33.17
C LYS A 816 4.04 13.98 -32.45
N VAL A 817 3.12 14.05 -31.47
CA VAL A 817 2.60 12.91 -30.71
C VAL A 817 1.83 11.96 -31.62
N LEU A 818 0.92 12.48 -32.45
CA LEU A 818 0.18 11.67 -33.43
C LEU A 818 1.13 10.93 -34.39
N SER A 819 2.12 11.65 -34.93
CA SER A 819 3.13 11.08 -35.83
C SER A 819 3.98 10.03 -35.14
N TRP A 820 4.36 10.27 -33.89
CA TRP A 820 5.12 9.33 -33.07
C TRP A 820 4.34 8.05 -32.78
N LEU A 821 3.10 8.15 -32.29
CA LEU A 821 2.27 6.97 -32.01
C LEU A 821 2.01 6.15 -33.28
N LYS A 822 1.76 6.81 -34.42
CA LYS A 822 1.65 6.13 -35.73
C LYS A 822 2.97 5.48 -36.17
N ALA A 823 4.11 6.13 -35.92
CA ALA A 823 5.43 5.57 -36.21
C ALA A 823 5.69 4.29 -35.40
N VAL A 824 5.40 4.31 -34.10
CA VAL A 824 5.50 3.13 -33.22
C VAL A 824 4.55 2.02 -33.70
N ALA A 825 3.28 2.35 -33.98
CA ALA A 825 2.29 1.37 -34.45
C ALA A 825 2.62 0.76 -35.81
N SER A 826 3.36 1.49 -36.67
CA SER A 826 3.76 1.01 -38.00
C SER A 826 4.82 -0.08 -38.00
N LYS A 827 5.52 -0.30 -36.87
CA LYS A 827 6.66 -1.23 -36.71
C LYS A 827 7.90 -0.88 -37.58
N LYS A 828 7.85 0.19 -38.39
CA LYS A 828 8.94 0.62 -39.30
C LYS A 828 10.00 1.51 -38.66
N TYR A 829 9.80 1.93 -37.41
CA TYR A 829 10.67 2.88 -36.72
C TYR A 829 11.36 2.26 -35.52
N ILE A 830 12.57 2.75 -35.23
CA ILE A 830 13.36 2.31 -34.08
C ILE A 830 12.68 2.82 -32.80
N ILE A 831 12.32 1.90 -31.92
CA ILE A 831 11.78 2.20 -30.57
C ILE A 831 12.76 1.83 -29.44
N ASP A 832 13.81 1.09 -29.77
CA ASP A 832 14.93 0.77 -28.90
C ASP A 832 16.21 0.86 -29.73
N LYS A 833 17.09 1.80 -29.35
CA LYS A 833 18.35 2.06 -30.06
C LYS A 833 19.36 0.93 -29.90
N ASN A 834 19.34 0.22 -28.76
CA ASN A 834 20.28 -0.85 -28.45
C ASN A 834 19.85 -2.15 -29.12
N TYR A 835 18.56 -2.27 -29.43
CA TYR A 835 18.02 -3.42 -30.12
C TYR A 835 16.90 -3.05 -31.12
N PRO A 836 17.27 -2.68 -32.36
CA PRO A 836 16.32 -2.17 -33.36
C PRO A 836 15.21 -3.14 -33.76
N ALA A 837 15.38 -4.46 -33.57
CA ALA A 837 14.35 -5.44 -33.92
C ALA A 837 13.12 -5.39 -33.00
N ARG A 838 13.18 -4.72 -31.85
CA ARG A 838 12.06 -4.60 -30.89
C ARG A 838 10.84 -3.88 -31.51
N GLU A 839 9.65 -4.40 -31.24
CA GLU A 839 8.37 -3.92 -31.77
C GLU A 839 7.25 -4.07 -30.75
N VAL A 840 6.21 -3.25 -30.90
CA VAL A 840 4.94 -3.45 -30.22
C VAL A 840 4.12 -4.44 -31.03
N LYS A 841 3.75 -5.59 -30.45
CA LYS A 841 3.01 -6.64 -31.19
C LYS A 841 1.57 -6.23 -31.51
N ALA A 842 0.93 -5.49 -30.59
CA ALA A 842 -0.45 -5.07 -30.68
C ALA A 842 -0.76 -4.21 -31.92
N SER A 843 -1.90 -4.50 -32.56
CA SER A 843 -2.49 -3.65 -33.59
C SER A 843 -3.51 -2.68 -32.97
N VAL A 844 -3.42 -1.41 -33.35
CA VAL A 844 -4.28 -0.33 -32.85
C VAL A 844 -4.71 0.59 -33.98
N ASN A 845 -5.86 1.24 -33.78
CA ASN A 845 -6.30 2.38 -34.57
C ASN A 845 -5.99 3.67 -33.81
N ILE A 846 -5.45 4.68 -34.50
CA ILE A 846 -5.07 5.97 -33.90
C ILE A 846 -5.72 7.10 -34.68
N LYS A 847 -6.59 7.87 -34.02
CA LYS A 847 -7.36 8.97 -34.60
C LYS A 847 -7.07 10.29 -33.89
N ASN A 848 -7.22 11.40 -34.62
CA ASN A 848 -7.23 12.75 -34.07
C ASN A 848 -8.68 13.19 -33.88
N LEU A 849 -9.15 13.29 -32.64
CA LEU A 849 -10.55 13.61 -32.34
C LEU A 849 -10.88 15.10 -32.57
N LYS A 850 -9.91 15.96 -32.91
CA LYS A 850 -10.20 17.35 -33.29
C LYS A 850 -10.47 17.52 -34.78
N ASP A 851 -9.98 16.58 -35.58
CA ASP A 851 -10.08 16.62 -37.04
C ASP A 851 -11.51 16.36 -37.51
N ALA A 852 -11.89 16.93 -38.65
CA ALA A 852 -13.22 16.72 -39.23
C ALA A 852 -13.51 15.24 -39.54
N SER A 853 -12.47 14.44 -39.78
CA SER A 853 -12.58 12.98 -40.00
C SER A 853 -13.13 12.20 -38.82
N ALA A 854 -13.14 12.75 -37.61
CA ALA A 854 -13.75 12.12 -36.44
C ALA A 854 -15.28 12.30 -36.37
N GLN A 855 -15.89 13.12 -37.24
CA GLN A 855 -17.34 13.32 -37.34
C GLN A 855 -17.98 13.56 -35.96
N ASP A 856 -19.02 12.79 -35.58
CA ASP A 856 -19.74 12.93 -34.31
C ASP A 856 -18.88 12.58 -33.08
N GLU A 857 -17.77 11.85 -33.28
CA GLU A 857 -16.82 11.53 -32.20
C GLU A 857 -15.87 12.69 -31.90
N ARG A 858 -15.97 13.84 -32.59
CA ARG A 858 -15.07 14.96 -32.34
C ARG A 858 -15.12 15.43 -30.90
N LYS A 859 -13.95 15.81 -30.37
CA LYS A 859 -13.77 16.28 -29.00
C LYS A 859 -12.78 17.44 -28.96
N ILE A 860 -13.19 18.51 -28.30
CA ILE A 860 -12.36 19.60 -27.82
C ILE A 860 -12.65 19.82 -26.34
N ASP A 861 -11.75 20.51 -25.66
CA ASP A 861 -11.78 20.68 -24.21
C ASP A 861 -11.98 22.13 -23.77
N ILE A 862 -12.73 22.31 -22.69
CA ILE A 862 -12.81 23.54 -21.89
C ILE A 862 -12.64 23.17 -20.42
N ALA A 863 -12.13 24.08 -19.59
CA ALA A 863 -11.89 23.79 -18.17
C ALA A 863 -12.59 24.80 -17.26
N LEU A 864 -13.21 24.33 -16.20
CA LEU A 864 -13.78 25.13 -15.11
C LEU A 864 -13.05 24.78 -13.82
N GLN A 865 -12.31 25.72 -13.25
CA GLN A 865 -11.38 25.47 -12.16
C GLN A 865 -11.66 26.41 -10.99
N GLY A 866 -11.53 25.92 -9.76
CA GLY A 866 -11.70 26.70 -8.53
C GLY A 866 -12.79 26.14 -7.61
N PRO A 867 -12.83 26.56 -6.34
CA PRO A 867 -13.73 26.03 -5.32
C PRO A 867 -15.21 26.04 -5.71
N ALA A 868 -15.65 27.04 -6.48
CA ALA A 868 -17.06 27.17 -6.87
C ALA A 868 -17.48 26.31 -8.09
N SER A 869 -16.53 25.63 -8.74
CA SER A 869 -16.77 24.88 -9.98
C SER A 869 -17.86 23.82 -9.85
N GLY A 870 -17.92 23.13 -8.70
CA GLY A 870 -18.94 22.11 -8.44
C GLY A 870 -20.35 22.68 -8.35
N PHE A 871 -20.53 23.82 -7.68
CA PHE A 871 -21.85 24.46 -7.56
C PHE A 871 -22.38 24.96 -8.91
N ILE A 872 -21.49 25.48 -9.76
CA ILE A 872 -21.84 25.89 -11.12
C ILE A 872 -22.27 24.67 -11.93
N LEU A 873 -21.50 23.59 -11.87
CA LEU A 873 -21.78 22.37 -12.63
C LEU A 873 -23.11 21.73 -12.22
N LYS A 874 -23.47 21.72 -10.92
CA LYS A 874 -24.76 21.23 -10.43
C LYS A 874 -25.96 21.88 -11.12
N LYS A 875 -25.85 23.14 -11.55
CA LYS A 875 -26.92 23.85 -12.27
C LYS A 875 -27.07 23.46 -13.75
N LEU A 876 -26.11 22.72 -14.29
CA LEU A 876 -26.00 22.42 -15.72
C LEU A 876 -26.29 20.97 -16.06
N VAL A 877 -26.42 20.12 -15.05
CA VAL A 877 -26.68 18.67 -15.17
C VAL A 877 -27.97 18.29 -14.45
N ASP A 878 -28.53 17.14 -14.82
CA ASP A 878 -29.64 16.57 -14.06
C ASP A 878 -29.17 15.95 -12.73
N GLU A 879 -30.12 15.61 -11.85
CA GLU A 879 -29.83 15.08 -10.52
C GLU A 879 -29.08 13.73 -10.58
N ASN A 880 -29.38 12.88 -11.57
CA ASN A 880 -28.75 11.57 -11.70
C ASN A 880 -27.26 11.69 -12.07
N LEU A 881 -26.95 12.57 -13.02
CA LEU A 881 -25.57 12.84 -13.42
C LEU A 881 -24.81 13.59 -12.32
N TRP A 882 -25.46 14.50 -11.59
CA TRP A 882 -24.87 15.17 -10.44
C TRP A 882 -24.47 14.18 -9.33
N GLU A 883 -25.31 13.18 -9.04
CA GLU A 883 -24.99 12.12 -8.07
C GLU A 883 -23.71 11.35 -8.42
N ASN A 884 -23.41 11.21 -9.71
CA ASN A 884 -22.17 10.61 -10.19
C ASN A 884 -21.00 11.59 -10.09
N ILE A 885 -21.18 12.83 -10.56
CA ILE A 885 -20.14 13.87 -10.58
C ILE A 885 -19.64 14.16 -9.16
N LYS A 886 -20.54 14.29 -8.17
CA LYS A 886 -20.16 14.63 -6.79
C LYS A 886 -19.30 13.56 -6.11
N ARG A 887 -19.27 12.33 -6.66
CA ARG A 887 -18.47 11.20 -6.16
C ARG A 887 -17.14 11.03 -6.91
N LEU A 888 -16.89 11.80 -7.97
CA LEU A 888 -15.67 11.65 -8.77
C LEU A 888 -14.42 12.01 -7.96
N GLU A 889 -13.48 11.08 -7.91
CA GLU A 889 -12.15 11.33 -7.39
C GLU A 889 -11.22 11.97 -8.44
N LYS A 890 -10.03 12.39 -8.02
CA LYS A 890 -9.11 13.13 -8.90
C LYS A 890 -8.59 12.18 -9.97
N ASN A 891 -8.62 12.63 -11.22
CA ASN A 891 -8.35 11.83 -12.41
C ASN A 891 -9.45 10.81 -12.74
N GLU A 892 -10.67 10.94 -12.20
CA GLU A 892 -11.83 10.20 -12.66
C GLU A 892 -12.72 11.05 -13.56
N PHE A 893 -13.54 10.40 -14.37
CA PHE A 893 -14.47 11.05 -15.28
C PHE A 893 -15.74 10.24 -15.47
N VAL A 894 -16.78 10.93 -15.93
CA VAL A 894 -18.06 10.35 -16.34
C VAL A 894 -18.43 10.84 -17.74
N GLU A 895 -19.16 10.02 -18.50
CA GLU A 895 -19.77 10.44 -19.75
C GLU A 895 -21.27 10.69 -19.50
N GLY A 896 -21.78 11.85 -19.91
CA GLY A 896 -23.18 12.25 -19.68
C GLY A 896 -23.57 13.49 -20.46
N GLU A 897 -24.80 13.97 -20.26
CA GLU A 897 -25.31 15.17 -20.94
C GLU A 897 -25.10 16.42 -20.07
N LEU A 898 -24.33 17.38 -20.60
CA LEU A 898 -24.21 18.72 -20.03
C LEU A 898 -25.12 19.65 -20.85
N ALA A 899 -26.19 20.17 -20.22
CA ALA A 899 -27.22 20.96 -20.91
C ALA A 899 -27.77 20.29 -22.19
N GLY A 900 -28.02 18.98 -22.14
CA GLY A 900 -28.53 18.18 -23.26
C GLY A 900 -27.48 17.83 -24.34
N LYS A 901 -26.19 18.02 -24.05
CA LYS A 901 -25.06 17.75 -24.98
C LYS A 901 -24.12 16.70 -24.43
N ASN A 902 -23.85 15.67 -25.24
CA ASN A 902 -22.95 14.57 -24.89
C ASN A 902 -21.53 15.07 -24.59
N THR A 903 -21.10 14.89 -23.33
CA THR A 903 -19.88 15.46 -22.79
C THR A 903 -19.17 14.45 -21.89
N ILE A 904 -17.84 14.41 -21.96
CA ILE A 904 -17.02 13.74 -20.94
C ILE A 904 -16.65 14.78 -19.89
N ILE A 905 -17.01 14.53 -18.63
CA ILE A 905 -16.78 15.43 -17.50
C ILE A 905 -15.72 14.79 -16.61
N SER A 906 -14.56 15.41 -16.54
CA SER A 906 -13.37 14.88 -15.86
C SER A 906 -12.97 15.74 -14.67
N ARG A 907 -12.61 15.12 -13.54
CA ARG A 907 -12.02 15.80 -12.37
C ARG A 907 -10.50 15.89 -12.52
N THR A 908 -10.08 16.61 -13.56
CA THR A 908 -8.69 16.91 -13.92
C THR A 908 -8.45 18.42 -13.91
N GLY A 909 -7.18 18.83 -13.84
CA GLY A 909 -6.84 20.24 -13.81
C GLY A 909 -5.34 20.51 -13.76
N TYR A 910 -4.99 21.74 -14.10
CA TYR A 910 -3.60 22.23 -14.25
C TYR A 910 -3.35 23.51 -13.43
N THR A 911 -4.28 23.89 -12.55
CA THR A 911 -4.23 25.12 -11.76
C THR A 911 -3.73 24.90 -10.33
N GLY A 912 -3.69 23.64 -9.86
CA GLY A 912 -3.41 23.30 -8.47
C GLY A 912 -4.59 23.40 -7.52
N GLU A 913 -5.80 23.66 -8.05
CA GLU A 913 -7.03 23.64 -7.26
C GLU A 913 -7.42 22.22 -6.83
N ASP A 914 -8.06 22.11 -5.66
CA ASP A 914 -8.62 20.84 -5.18
C ASP A 914 -9.93 20.48 -5.91
N MET A 915 -10.68 21.50 -6.36
CA MET A 915 -11.91 21.34 -7.13
C MET A 915 -11.76 21.97 -8.52
N GLY A 916 -12.00 21.17 -9.56
CA GLY A 916 -11.93 21.59 -10.94
C GLY A 916 -12.40 20.49 -11.88
N PHE A 917 -12.92 20.90 -13.04
CA PHE A 917 -13.44 20.02 -14.06
C PHE A 917 -12.90 20.41 -15.44
N GLU A 918 -12.70 19.40 -16.28
CA GLU A 918 -12.49 19.55 -17.72
C GLU A 918 -13.63 18.86 -18.46
N PHE A 919 -14.08 19.48 -19.54
CA PHE A 919 -15.21 19.03 -20.33
C PHE A 919 -14.74 18.73 -21.75
N TYR A 920 -14.91 17.49 -22.22
CA TYR A 920 -14.62 17.10 -23.59
C TYR A 920 -15.92 16.99 -24.39
N LEU A 921 -16.13 17.91 -25.31
CA LEU A 921 -17.39 18.13 -26.01
C LEU A 921 -17.19 18.31 -27.52
N HIS A 922 -18.27 18.19 -28.29
CA HIS A 922 -18.21 18.38 -29.73
C HIS A 922 -17.95 19.87 -30.06
N PRO A 923 -17.12 20.21 -31.07
CA PRO A 923 -16.77 21.60 -31.36
C PRO A 923 -17.93 22.56 -31.63
N GLU A 924 -19.05 22.05 -32.13
CA GLU A 924 -20.26 22.84 -32.39
C GLU A 924 -21.01 23.24 -31.11
N ASP A 925 -20.83 22.49 -30.02
CA ASP A 925 -21.49 22.76 -28.75
C ASP A 925 -20.67 23.71 -27.85
N ALA A 926 -19.40 23.98 -28.20
CA ALA A 926 -18.46 24.70 -27.33
C ALA A 926 -18.93 26.11 -26.95
N SER A 927 -19.39 26.90 -27.93
CA SER A 927 -19.86 28.27 -27.66
C SER A 927 -21.11 28.28 -26.76
N ILE A 928 -22.01 27.31 -26.95
CA ILE A 928 -23.24 27.17 -26.14
C ILE A 928 -22.87 26.87 -24.69
N ILE A 929 -22.04 25.84 -24.47
CA ILE A 929 -21.64 25.42 -23.13
C ILE A 929 -20.81 26.50 -22.43
N TRP A 930 -19.87 27.14 -23.14
CA TRP A 930 -19.06 28.23 -22.60
C TRP A 930 -19.93 29.37 -22.05
N ASN A 931 -20.87 29.85 -22.87
CA ASN A 931 -21.76 30.95 -22.49
C ASN A 931 -22.72 30.55 -21.37
N LEU A 932 -23.20 29.30 -21.37
CA LEU A 932 -24.09 28.81 -20.33
C LEU A 932 -23.38 28.69 -18.96
N ILE A 933 -22.11 28.25 -18.93
CA ILE A 933 -21.30 28.23 -17.71
C ILE A 933 -21.13 29.66 -17.17
N LEU A 934 -20.81 30.64 -18.03
CA LEU A 934 -20.70 32.03 -17.62
C LEU A 934 -22.03 32.61 -17.10
N GLU A 935 -23.15 32.27 -17.75
CA GLU A 935 -24.48 32.72 -17.35
C GLU A 935 -24.87 32.15 -15.99
N LYS A 936 -24.85 30.82 -15.84
CA LYS A 936 -25.25 30.13 -14.60
C LYS A 936 -24.26 30.32 -13.46
N GLY A 937 -23.00 30.55 -13.78
CA GLY A 937 -21.94 30.80 -12.82
C GLY A 937 -21.83 32.24 -12.33
N ARG A 938 -22.64 33.17 -12.86
CA ARG A 938 -22.59 34.60 -12.49
C ARG A 938 -22.76 34.83 -10.99
N GLU A 939 -23.66 34.10 -10.34
CA GLU A 939 -23.87 34.21 -8.88
C GLU A 939 -22.66 33.70 -8.05
N PHE A 940 -21.81 32.90 -8.66
CA PHE A 940 -20.57 32.38 -8.07
C PHE A 940 -19.34 33.18 -8.50
N GLU A 941 -19.54 34.32 -9.16
CA GLU A 941 -18.48 35.22 -9.64
C GLU A 941 -17.49 34.53 -10.60
N VAL A 942 -17.95 33.57 -11.41
CA VAL A 942 -17.10 32.92 -12.41
C VAL A 942 -16.54 33.93 -13.41
N LYS A 943 -15.25 33.82 -13.75
CA LYS A 943 -14.61 34.68 -14.76
C LYS A 943 -14.03 33.88 -15.93
N PRO A 944 -14.07 34.39 -17.17
CA PRO A 944 -13.22 33.86 -18.23
C PRO A 944 -11.76 34.19 -17.90
N CYS A 945 -10.88 33.19 -18.04
CA CYS A 945 -9.47 33.30 -17.69
C CYS A 945 -8.57 32.95 -18.88
N GLY A 946 -7.52 33.74 -19.07
CA GLY A 946 -6.56 33.59 -20.15
C GLY A 946 -5.29 32.83 -19.76
N LEU A 947 -4.39 32.67 -20.73
CA LEU A 947 -3.12 31.96 -20.56
C LEU A 947 -2.22 32.55 -19.48
N GLY A 948 -2.30 33.86 -19.23
CA GLY A 948 -1.48 34.49 -18.19
C GLY A 948 -1.87 34.04 -16.77
N ALA A 949 -3.18 33.91 -16.50
CA ALA A 949 -3.67 33.37 -15.24
C ALA A 949 -3.36 31.87 -15.10
N ARG A 950 -3.50 31.10 -16.20
CA ARG A 950 -3.06 29.69 -16.23
C ARG A 950 -1.59 29.56 -15.85
N ASP A 951 -0.73 30.40 -16.41
CA ASP A 951 0.71 30.36 -16.16
C ASP A 951 1.07 30.74 -14.72
N SER A 952 0.39 31.73 -14.12
CA SER A 952 0.62 32.07 -12.72
C SER A 952 0.12 30.99 -11.75
N LEU A 953 -1.05 30.41 -11.99
CA LEU A 953 -1.63 29.35 -11.15
C LEU A 953 -0.76 28.08 -11.16
N ARG A 954 -0.27 27.66 -12.34
CA ARG A 954 0.56 26.47 -12.48
C ARG A 954 1.94 26.67 -11.86
N VAL A 955 2.56 27.85 -12.00
CA VAL A 955 3.85 28.17 -11.34
C VAL A 955 3.69 28.14 -9.81
N GLU A 956 2.64 28.76 -9.29
CA GLU A 956 2.36 28.77 -7.85
C GLU A 956 2.17 27.35 -7.29
N ALA A 957 1.46 26.50 -8.03
CA ALA A 957 1.23 25.09 -7.70
C ALA A 957 2.46 24.19 -7.96
N GLY A 958 3.50 24.72 -8.63
CA GLY A 958 4.67 23.97 -9.05
C GLY A 958 4.43 22.99 -10.21
N LEU A 959 3.40 23.16 -11.01
CA LEU A 959 3.17 22.27 -12.15
C LEU A 959 4.10 22.65 -13.32
N PRO A 960 4.82 21.68 -13.92
CA PRO A 960 5.76 21.93 -14.99
C PRO A 960 5.02 22.24 -16.30
N LEU A 961 5.64 23.05 -17.15
CA LEU A 961 5.17 23.28 -18.51
C LEU A 961 6.17 22.71 -19.53
N HIS A 962 5.67 21.98 -20.52
CA HIS A 962 6.50 21.50 -21.63
C HIS A 962 7.21 22.67 -22.34
N GLY A 963 8.52 22.53 -22.54
CA GLY A 963 9.41 23.55 -23.08
C GLY A 963 10.10 24.42 -22.03
N HIS A 964 9.61 24.42 -20.78
CA HIS A 964 10.13 25.23 -19.66
C HIS A 964 10.75 24.36 -18.57
N GLU A 965 9.91 23.62 -17.82
CA GLU A 965 10.33 22.71 -16.73
C GLU A 965 10.39 21.24 -17.16
N LEU A 966 10.07 20.97 -18.43
CA LEU A 966 10.07 19.64 -19.01
C LEU A 966 10.49 19.77 -20.48
N ALA A 967 11.34 18.87 -20.96
CA ALA A 967 11.93 18.95 -22.30
C ALA A 967 12.68 20.29 -22.52
N GLY A 968 12.48 20.91 -23.68
CA GLY A 968 12.97 22.25 -23.98
C GLY A 968 14.49 22.36 -24.14
N ARG A 969 14.99 23.59 -24.00
CA ARG A 969 16.42 23.93 -24.23
C ARG A 969 17.38 23.15 -23.36
N HIS A 970 16.98 22.89 -22.11
CA HIS A 970 17.80 22.18 -21.12
C HIS A 970 17.53 20.67 -21.11
N GLN A 971 16.65 20.17 -21.98
CA GLN A 971 16.27 18.76 -22.09
C GLN A 971 15.87 18.12 -20.75
N ILE A 972 15.13 18.87 -19.93
CA ILE A 972 14.76 18.46 -18.57
C ILE A 972 13.88 17.21 -18.64
N ASN A 973 14.28 16.15 -17.97
CA ASN A 973 13.55 14.88 -17.99
C ASN A 973 12.48 14.82 -16.87
N PRO A 974 11.55 13.85 -16.91
CA PRO A 974 10.45 13.78 -15.96
C PRO A 974 10.87 13.73 -14.49
N ILE A 975 12.00 13.11 -14.19
CA ILE A 975 12.46 12.92 -12.81
C ILE A 975 13.04 14.22 -12.28
N GLU A 976 13.86 14.89 -13.08
CA GLU A 976 14.38 16.23 -12.80
C GLU A 976 13.26 17.25 -12.60
N ALA A 977 12.14 17.10 -13.33
CA ALA A 977 10.95 17.95 -13.19
C ALA A 977 10.15 17.73 -11.88
N GLY A 978 10.47 16.68 -11.11
CA GLY A 978 9.75 16.28 -9.89
C GLY A 978 8.62 15.28 -10.14
N TYR A 979 8.57 14.63 -11.30
CA TYR A 979 7.48 13.74 -11.76
C TYR A 979 7.92 12.27 -11.87
N GLY A 980 8.99 11.88 -11.15
CA GLY A 980 9.50 10.51 -11.15
C GLY A 980 8.46 9.45 -10.77
N ALA A 981 7.44 9.81 -9.99
CA ALA A 981 6.33 8.93 -9.61
C ALA A 981 5.50 8.40 -10.81
N PHE A 982 5.49 9.12 -11.93
CA PHE A 982 4.78 8.76 -13.16
C PHE A 982 5.68 8.02 -14.17
N VAL A 983 6.93 7.73 -13.78
CA VAL A 983 7.87 6.89 -14.53
C VAL A 983 8.00 5.55 -13.83
N LYS A 984 7.30 4.54 -14.35
CA LYS A 984 7.25 3.21 -13.73
C LYS A 984 8.45 2.39 -14.16
N PHE A 985 9.61 2.66 -13.56
CA PHE A 985 10.84 1.91 -13.83
C PHE A 985 10.73 0.41 -13.57
N HIS A 986 9.73 -0.05 -12.83
CA HIS A 986 9.46 -1.46 -12.69
C HIS A 986 8.77 -2.12 -13.89
N LYS A 987 8.42 -1.38 -14.94
CA LYS A 987 8.12 -1.97 -16.25
C LYS A 987 9.41 -2.56 -16.80
N PRO A 988 9.45 -3.83 -17.20
CA PRO A 988 10.65 -4.40 -17.82
C PRO A 988 11.08 -3.61 -19.07
N PHE A 989 10.09 -3.08 -19.81
CA PHE A 989 10.32 -2.22 -20.96
C PHE A 989 9.26 -1.12 -21.11
N PHE A 990 9.72 0.09 -21.47
CA PHE A 990 8.96 1.12 -22.17
C PHE A 990 9.96 1.92 -23.02
N ILE A 991 9.48 2.62 -24.05
CA ILE A 991 10.36 3.34 -24.96
C ILE A 991 11.16 4.42 -24.20
N GLY A 992 12.48 4.42 -24.35
CA GLY A 992 13.38 5.36 -23.66
C GLY A 992 13.75 4.99 -22.21
N ARG A 993 13.23 3.89 -21.65
CA ARG A 993 13.48 3.46 -20.25
C ARG A 993 14.96 3.39 -19.90
N GLU A 994 15.74 2.62 -20.67
CA GLU A 994 17.15 2.38 -20.36
C GLU A 994 17.98 3.67 -20.45
N ALA A 995 17.68 4.52 -21.43
CA ALA A 995 18.33 5.82 -21.58
C ALA A 995 18.01 6.74 -20.40
N LEU A 996 16.75 6.76 -19.94
CA LEU A 996 16.33 7.55 -18.78
C LEU A 996 16.96 7.03 -17.48
N LEU A 997 17.06 5.71 -17.27
CA LEU A 997 17.78 5.13 -16.12
C LEU A 997 19.26 5.55 -16.11
N LYS A 998 19.91 5.58 -17.28
CA LYS A 998 21.31 6.04 -17.39
C LYS A 998 21.47 7.53 -17.08
N LYS A 999 20.48 8.36 -17.45
CA LYS A 999 20.44 9.79 -17.11
C LYS A 999 20.24 10.00 -15.60
N GLU A 1000 19.30 9.27 -15.00
CA GLU A 1000 19.02 9.35 -13.55
C GLU A 1000 20.24 8.99 -12.70
N LYS A 1001 21.03 7.97 -13.09
CA LYS A 1001 22.30 7.63 -12.40
C LYS A 1001 23.34 8.76 -12.40
N LYS A 1002 23.20 9.75 -13.27
CA LYS A 1002 24.10 10.90 -13.42
C LYS A 1002 23.37 12.22 -13.18
N ARG A 1003 22.25 12.20 -12.45
CA ARG A 1003 21.50 13.42 -12.18
C ARG A 1003 22.34 14.36 -11.32
N GLU A 1004 22.38 15.62 -11.74
CA GLU A 1004 23.08 16.69 -11.02
C GLU A 1004 22.12 17.83 -10.64
N LYS A 1005 20.94 17.88 -11.26
CA LYS A 1005 20.00 19.00 -11.15
C LYS A 1005 18.56 18.55 -10.98
N LYS A 1006 17.74 19.45 -10.45
CA LYS A 1006 16.29 19.27 -10.26
C LYS A 1006 15.54 20.60 -10.38
N ILE A 1007 14.25 20.53 -10.63
CA ILE A 1007 13.34 21.67 -10.52
C ILE A 1007 13.00 21.89 -9.03
N ILE A 1008 13.22 23.11 -8.57
CA ILE A 1008 12.74 23.60 -7.28
C ILE A 1008 11.63 24.63 -7.49
N ARG A 1009 10.86 24.86 -6.42
CA ARG A 1009 9.91 25.99 -6.31
C ARG A 1009 10.46 27.00 -5.32
N PHE A 1010 10.33 28.28 -5.61
CA PHE A 1010 10.83 29.34 -4.74
C PHE A 1010 9.84 30.51 -4.64
N ARG A 1011 9.94 31.27 -3.55
CA ARG A 1011 9.23 32.54 -3.35
C ARG A 1011 10.23 33.64 -3.00
N LEU A 1012 10.09 34.81 -3.63
CA LEU A 1012 10.89 35.98 -3.25
C LEU A 1012 10.50 36.47 -1.86
N LYS A 1013 11.48 36.88 -1.04
CA LYS A 1013 11.22 37.45 0.30
C LYS A 1013 10.56 38.84 0.21
N SER A 1014 10.85 39.59 -0.85
CA SER A 1014 10.29 40.92 -1.08
C SER A 1014 9.31 40.90 -2.27
N SER A 1015 8.14 41.50 -2.06
CA SER A 1015 7.19 41.84 -3.13
C SER A 1015 7.67 42.98 -4.02
N TYR A 1016 8.61 43.78 -3.53
CA TYR A 1016 9.18 44.93 -4.23
C TYR A 1016 10.50 44.53 -4.89
N GLY A 1017 10.53 44.54 -6.22
CA GLY A 1017 11.70 44.16 -7.01
C GLY A 1017 11.40 44.09 -8.50
N ARG A 1018 12.45 43.89 -9.33
CA ARG A 1018 12.25 43.67 -10.77
C ARG A 1018 11.57 42.32 -11.00
N MET A 1019 10.71 42.24 -12.02
CA MET A 1019 10.10 40.97 -12.42
C MET A 1019 11.18 39.97 -12.82
N ILE A 1020 11.25 38.86 -12.07
CA ILE A 1020 12.13 37.74 -12.39
C ILE A 1020 11.61 37.02 -13.63
N ARG A 1021 12.51 36.56 -14.50
CA ARG A 1021 12.15 35.93 -15.76
C ARG A 1021 13.00 34.69 -16.02
N SER A 1022 12.55 33.88 -16.96
CA SER A 1022 13.29 32.71 -17.43
C SER A 1022 14.73 33.07 -17.83
N GLU A 1023 15.66 32.18 -17.52
CA GLU A 1023 17.13 32.26 -17.70
C GLU A 1023 17.90 33.14 -16.72
N ASP A 1024 17.22 33.87 -15.82
CA ASP A 1024 17.88 34.64 -14.76
C ASP A 1024 18.69 33.67 -13.85
N PRO A 1025 19.98 33.96 -13.56
CA PRO A 1025 20.83 33.10 -12.74
C PRO A 1025 20.35 32.98 -11.29
N VAL A 1026 20.47 31.76 -10.75
CA VAL A 1026 20.22 31.44 -9.34
C VAL A 1026 21.55 31.10 -8.68
N VAL A 1027 21.78 31.68 -7.50
CA VAL A 1027 22.97 31.44 -6.67
C VAL A 1027 22.58 30.96 -5.27
N ASP A 1028 23.51 30.25 -4.61
CA ASP A 1028 23.44 29.97 -3.18
C ASP A 1028 23.77 31.21 -2.33
N LYS A 1029 23.67 31.08 -1.00
CA LYS A 1029 24.00 32.15 -0.05
C LYS A 1029 25.46 32.64 -0.10
N GLN A 1030 26.36 31.88 -0.72
CA GLN A 1030 27.76 32.28 -0.95
C GLN A 1030 27.98 32.91 -2.33
N GLY A 1031 26.92 33.11 -3.12
CA GLY A 1031 27.01 33.67 -4.46
C GLY A 1031 27.46 32.67 -5.53
N ARG A 1032 27.54 31.36 -5.23
CA ARG A 1032 27.90 30.35 -6.23
C ARG A 1032 26.72 30.11 -7.15
N TYR A 1033 26.98 30.09 -8.45
CA TYR A 1033 25.98 29.75 -9.46
C TYR A 1033 25.53 28.29 -9.31
N ILE A 1034 24.24 28.10 -9.01
CA ILE A 1034 23.63 26.78 -8.80
C ILE A 1034 22.57 26.45 -9.85
N GLY A 1035 22.13 27.42 -10.66
CA GLY A 1035 21.11 27.15 -11.67
C GLY A 1035 20.47 28.37 -12.31
N ARG A 1036 19.30 28.18 -12.93
CA ARG A 1036 18.55 29.26 -13.59
C ARG A 1036 17.06 29.13 -13.31
N VAL A 1037 16.40 30.28 -13.30
CA VAL A 1037 14.94 30.34 -13.29
C VAL A 1037 14.40 29.81 -14.62
N THR A 1038 13.41 28.92 -14.55
CA THR A 1038 12.70 28.40 -15.73
C THR A 1038 11.41 29.17 -15.97
N SER A 1039 10.67 29.47 -14.90
CA SER A 1039 9.42 30.26 -14.91
C SER A 1039 9.28 31.09 -13.64
N CYS A 1040 8.62 32.24 -13.72
CA CYS A 1040 8.26 33.05 -12.57
C CYS A 1040 7.00 33.85 -12.88
N ALA A 1041 6.12 33.98 -11.89
CA ALA A 1041 4.86 34.68 -12.00
C ALA A 1041 4.53 35.43 -10.71
N LEU A 1042 3.66 36.43 -10.85
CA LEU A 1042 3.06 37.12 -9.72
C LEU A 1042 1.84 36.33 -9.25
N ALA A 1043 1.87 35.86 -8.00
CA ALA A 1043 0.75 35.19 -7.33
C ALA A 1043 0.32 36.07 -6.15
N LYS A 1044 -0.91 36.60 -6.21
CA LYS A 1044 -1.40 37.62 -5.27
C LYS A 1044 -0.43 38.81 -5.19
N ASP A 1045 0.21 39.01 -4.04
CA ASP A 1045 1.11 40.13 -3.75
C ASP A 1045 2.60 39.71 -3.71
N PHE A 1046 2.95 38.48 -4.15
CA PHE A 1046 4.34 38.00 -4.15
C PHE A 1046 4.74 37.33 -5.48
N GLN A 1047 6.04 37.31 -5.78
CA GLN A 1047 6.57 36.55 -6.92
C GLN A 1047 6.95 35.14 -6.48
N VAL A 1048 6.50 34.16 -7.25
CA VAL A 1048 6.78 32.73 -7.08
C VAL A 1048 7.29 32.17 -8.39
N GLY A 1049 8.26 31.28 -8.33
CA GLY A 1049 8.89 30.73 -9.52
C GLY A 1049 9.38 29.31 -9.37
N LEU A 1050 9.84 28.79 -10.51
CA LEU A 1050 10.48 27.49 -10.67
C LEU A 1050 11.89 27.71 -11.20
N ALA A 1051 12.84 26.92 -10.73
CA ALA A 1051 14.23 27.00 -11.16
C ALA A 1051 14.85 25.61 -11.32
N PHE A 1052 15.68 25.45 -12.34
CA PHE A 1052 16.49 24.26 -12.58
C PHE A 1052 17.87 24.46 -11.94
N VAL A 1053 18.07 23.83 -10.79
CA VAL A 1053 19.21 24.05 -9.91
C VAL A 1053 19.89 22.75 -9.52
N ASP A 1054 21.07 22.83 -8.92
CA ASP A 1054 21.77 21.69 -8.34
C ASP A 1054 20.87 20.85 -7.41
N GLU A 1055 20.98 19.52 -7.50
CA GLU A 1055 20.14 18.57 -6.75
C GLU A 1055 20.29 18.72 -5.22
N ARG A 1056 21.43 19.22 -4.76
CA ARG A 1056 21.79 19.36 -3.34
C ARG A 1056 20.92 20.36 -2.58
N ILE A 1057 20.30 21.31 -3.30
CA ILE A 1057 19.50 22.38 -2.71
C ILE A 1057 18.28 21.81 -2.01
N GLN A 1058 18.04 22.21 -0.76
CA GLN A 1058 16.94 21.68 0.06
C GLN A 1058 15.79 22.67 0.21
N GLU A 1059 14.63 22.15 0.61
CA GLU A 1059 13.50 22.98 1.01
C GLU A 1059 13.86 23.83 2.23
N GLY A 1060 13.37 25.07 2.28
CA GLY A 1060 13.71 26.04 3.33
C GLY A 1060 15.05 26.75 3.14
N GLU A 1061 15.91 26.32 2.22
CA GLU A 1061 17.19 26.98 1.95
C GLU A 1061 16.98 28.36 1.32
N GLU A 1062 17.87 29.31 1.66
CA GLU A 1062 17.87 30.65 1.08
C GLU A 1062 18.74 30.69 -0.18
N ILE A 1063 18.21 31.29 -1.24
CA ILE A 1063 18.88 31.49 -2.53
C ILE A 1063 18.75 32.95 -2.96
N ALA A 1064 19.58 33.38 -3.91
CA ALA A 1064 19.44 34.70 -4.53
C ALA A 1064 19.34 34.57 -6.05
N ILE A 1065 18.54 35.46 -6.65
CA ILE A 1065 18.29 35.48 -8.09
C ILE A 1065 18.81 36.79 -8.66
N PHE A 1066 19.64 36.71 -9.70
CA PHE A 1066 20.19 37.87 -10.40
C PHE A 1066 19.32 38.20 -11.61
N PRO A 1067 18.51 39.27 -11.57
CA PRO A 1067 17.68 39.64 -12.70
C PRO A 1067 18.58 40.16 -13.82
N LEU A 1068 18.52 39.56 -15.01
CA LEU A 1068 19.34 40.05 -16.11
C LEU A 1068 18.77 41.39 -16.63
N PRO A 1069 19.62 42.38 -16.96
CA PRO A 1069 19.17 43.64 -17.56
C PRO A 1069 18.51 43.36 -18.91
N ARG A 1070 17.30 43.90 -19.12
CA ARG A 1070 16.52 43.74 -20.36
C ARG A 1070 16.05 45.12 -20.84
N GLY A 1071 16.03 45.33 -22.15
CA GLY A 1071 15.61 46.60 -22.77
C GLY A 1071 16.78 47.56 -23.00
N ARG A 1072 16.52 48.88 -22.91
CA ARG A 1072 17.51 49.94 -23.17
C ARG A 1072 18.50 50.20 -22.02
N PHE A 1073 18.28 49.57 -20.87
CA PHE A 1073 19.16 49.69 -19.71
C PHE A 1073 20.33 48.71 -19.85
N GLN A 1074 21.55 49.24 -19.89
CA GLN A 1074 22.79 48.47 -19.95
C GLN A 1074 23.58 48.75 -18.67
N GLU A 1075 23.82 47.69 -17.90
CA GLU A 1075 24.53 47.79 -16.62
C GLU A 1075 26.04 47.89 -16.85
N LYS A 1076 26.69 48.83 -16.14
CA LYS A 1076 28.16 48.91 -16.13
C LYS A 1076 28.73 47.78 -15.30
N SER A 1077 29.94 47.30 -15.62
CA SER A 1077 30.64 46.36 -14.74
C SER A 1077 30.88 47.02 -13.38
N ALA A 1078 30.93 46.21 -12.32
CA ALA A 1078 31.02 46.70 -10.94
C ALA A 1078 32.23 47.62 -10.71
N GLU A 1079 33.33 47.39 -11.43
CA GLU A 1079 34.56 48.20 -11.42
C GLU A 1079 34.42 49.58 -12.09
N ASN A 1080 33.37 49.81 -12.89
CA ASN A 1080 33.15 51.00 -13.70
C ASN A 1080 31.95 51.84 -13.22
N LEU A 1081 31.42 51.56 -12.03
CA LEU A 1081 30.30 52.31 -11.45
C LEU A 1081 30.77 53.69 -10.95
N SER A 1082 29.99 54.73 -11.25
CA SER A 1082 30.15 56.10 -10.77
C SER A 1082 28.92 56.54 -9.98
N GLU A 1083 29.05 57.63 -9.19
CA GLU A 1083 27.93 58.17 -8.42
C GLU A 1083 26.71 58.48 -9.31
N GLY A 1084 25.53 58.00 -8.92
CA GLY A 1084 24.28 58.13 -9.68
C GLY A 1084 24.01 57.02 -10.71
N ASP A 1085 24.97 56.12 -10.97
CA ASP A 1085 24.72 54.94 -11.80
C ASP A 1085 23.76 53.97 -11.12
N ARG A 1086 22.92 53.31 -11.92
CA ARG A 1086 21.99 52.27 -11.45
C ARG A 1086 22.60 50.90 -11.70
N THR A 1087 22.58 50.03 -10.69
CA THR A 1087 22.94 48.60 -10.78
C THR A 1087 21.75 47.73 -10.39
N VAL A 1088 21.72 46.48 -10.85
CA VAL A 1088 20.68 45.51 -10.51
C VAL A 1088 21.09 44.76 -9.25
N LEU A 1089 20.28 44.88 -8.19
CA LEU A 1089 20.49 44.11 -6.98
C LEU A 1089 19.92 42.68 -7.13
N PRO A 1090 20.61 41.67 -6.57
CA PRO A 1090 20.05 40.33 -6.47
C PRO A 1090 18.79 40.36 -5.58
N GLN A 1091 17.84 39.49 -5.90
CA GLN A 1091 16.61 39.34 -5.12
C GLN A 1091 16.65 38.03 -4.34
N GLU A 1092 16.54 38.14 -3.01
CA GLU A 1092 16.51 36.98 -2.12
C GLU A 1092 15.21 36.19 -2.25
N ALA A 1093 15.33 34.87 -2.21
CA ALA A 1093 14.22 33.93 -2.26
C ALA A 1093 14.44 32.76 -1.29
N ILE A 1094 13.34 32.11 -0.93
CA ILE A 1094 13.34 30.91 -0.10
C ILE A 1094 12.82 29.75 -0.95
N VAL A 1095 13.49 28.61 -0.88
CA VAL A 1095 13.06 27.37 -1.53
C VAL A 1095 11.84 26.83 -0.78
N LEU A 1096 10.75 26.60 -1.52
CA LEU A 1096 9.50 26.07 -1.01
C LEU A 1096 9.41 24.55 -1.26
N PRO A 1097 8.50 23.85 -0.57
CA PRO A 1097 8.08 22.52 -0.99
C PRO A 1097 7.74 22.46 -2.47
N ARG A 1098 8.19 21.40 -3.14
CA ARG A 1098 8.06 21.26 -4.60
C ARG A 1098 6.61 21.45 -5.06
N PHE A 1099 5.66 20.89 -4.32
CA PHE A 1099 4.22 21.08 -4.48
C PHE A 1099 3.64 21.64 -3.18
N PRO A 1100 2.61 22.50 -3.24
CA PRO A 1100 1.93 22.97 -2.03
C PRO A 1100 1.38 21.79 -1.21
N GLU A 1101 1.48 21.85 0.11
CA GLU A 1101 0.76 20.93 0.99
C GLU A 1101 -0.75 21.13 0.79
N LYS A 1102 -1.51 20.03 0.83
CA LYS A 1102 -2.97 20.12 0.86
C LYS A 1102 -3.38 20.81 2.16
N ILE A 1103 -4.26 21.81 2.06
CA ILE A 1103 -4.90 22.38 3.23
C ILE A 1103 -5.79 21.26 3.80
N ASP A 1104 -5.63 20.93 5.09
CA ASP A 1104 -6.49 19.96 5.78
C ASP A 1104 -7.97 20.27 5.45
N GLU A 1105 -8.75 19.25 5.08
CA GLU A 1105 -10.17 19.41 4.71
C GLU A 1105 -10.99 20.03 5.86
N GLU A 1106 -10.52 19.93 7.11
CA GLU A 1106 -11.12 20.60 8.28
C GLU A 1106 -10.92 22.14 8.31
N LYS A 1107 -10.04 22.68 7.46
CA LYS A 1107 -9.73 24.13 7.36
C LYS A 1107 -10.08 24.74 6.00
N SER A 1108 -10.84 24.03 5.16
CA SER A 1108 -11.41 24.67 3.98
C SER A 1108 -12.40 25.74 4.44
N PRO A 1109 -12.27 27.01 4.03
CA PRO A 1109 -13.23 28.03 4.41
C PRO A 1109 -14.58 27.62 3.84
N CYS A 1110 -15.50 27.20 4.70
CA CYS A 1110 -16.92 27.20 4.37
C CYS A 1110 -17.21 28.57 3.76
N ILE A 1111 -17.70 28.59 2.52
CA ILE A 1111 -18.21 29.82 1.91
C ILE A 1111 -19.23 30.38 2.91
N PRO A 1112 -19.03 31.60 3.45
CA PRO A 1112 -19.96 32.16 4.42
C PRO A 1112 -21.33 32.31 3.73
N GLY A 1113 -22.33 31.54 4.18
CA GLY A 1113 -23.67 31.57 3.58
C GLY A 1113 -24.43 30.25 3.50
N THR A 1114 -23.93 29.15 4.07
CA THR A 1114 -24.74 27.96 4.41
C THR A 1114 -24.95 27.85 5.91
#